data_AF-A0A410RXY3-F1
#
_entry.id   AF-A0A410RXY3-F1
#
_cell.length_a   1.000
_cell.length_b   1.000
_cell.length_c   1.000
_cell.angle_alpha   90.00
_cell.angle_beta   90.00
_cell.angle_gamma   90.00
#
_symmetry.space_group_name_H-M   'P 1'
#
loop_
_entity.id
_entity.type
_entity.pdbx_description
1 polymer ?
#
loop_
_entity_poly.entity_id
_entity_poly.type
_entity_poly.pdbx_seq_one_letter_code
_entity_poly.pdbx_strand_id
1 'polypeptide(L)'
;MRGLRWLVLAWVVAAATACERPTSQQARTGFAARPELLEFGAAAVGRTKTMTLRLANQGRASYRVEGARSSLPNVHVPAFEPFTLTAGAEHEIEVRFSPDVEGAVQGQLELFTDASGGAATQVPVSGRGVKALVEVPESALDFGNVNLGLVEMREVTVRNPSDVESPLVLSVEGADADQFSAGAGLPSTLAPHETRKVPVAFSPVRLGNAEAALHVAICDGCEPAVVTLTGMGVAGALEVTPLRVDFGRVAVGATAEERITVRNLGSEPLSYKGASLLEDPSGVFKVVSAPALPNDVLAPGAVVELRVAFTPAAAGRVRDGRVEVSVRKPKTTSPGPKVTLTGEGGASCVEVTPAHLDFGPVAFGMTATRDVTVNNRCREETTVTGLHLTTQAGGYFTLAQPPSSHPVAPGGTLKVGITFSPRAGVGSASSGQLAVTSTQRSSTSTDGVTLSGEGRAFAPCEYALPPVLDFGQVPVGSEVALGVTLRNTGSEACFLSALQLASGSDPAFRAAALSNSVLEPGKKLTLVVRFQPPSEGEFQGLAEGWVSHPTRGHPLVNLVGRGVQGCFSVQPTTVDFGINRLVCGPRTREFMAYNDCPGDVKVTGMRLEQPGQEFAVSGALPATIPAGGRVKLTAKYSPVEEGEDAATVRFTLKDGGVYNAGLVGRGLAKTEQTDRFVQQAEARVDVLFVVDNSGSMMEEQQSLGENFAAFLSAATAAQVDYRIGVTTTGLDPSPGGWSECPGGALGGENGRLFPVDGSSPRIITPETPGASGVFATNTLVGVCHWNEQGLDATYRALSDPLLYNLDDPRTPQSGDGNGGFLREDAKLAIIVLSDEEDFSSQPVAFYETYLLALKGNDPSKVSFNAVVGPEDLTTCTTSSSSGSRYMELARKLNGVVDSICTPNWAASLEKLSESAFGPNRAFPLSELPEDPGAIAVRVDGLPVTDGWSYDARGNAVVFDRLRAPAPGSVVEVTYPLGCP
;
A
#
# COMPACT_ATOMS: atom_id res chain seq x y z
N MET A 1 79.89 -6.07 104.80
CA MET A 1 79.21 -6.62 106.01
C MET A 1 78.11 -7.58 105.54
N ARG A 2 77.84 -8.69 106.25
CA ARG A 2 76.54 -9.01 106.91
C ARG A 2 75.32 -8.31 106.25
N GLY A 3 74.27 -8.99 105.79
CA GLY A 3 73.95 -10.44 105.72
C GLY A 3 72.53 -10.64 105.11
N LEU A 4 71.71 -11.65 105.43
CA LEU A 4 71.86 -12.72 106.44
C LEU A 4 70.75 -13.82 106.32
N ARG A 5 71.11 -15.12 106.22
CA ARG A 5 70.26 -16.34 106.46
C ARG A 5 69.02 -16.53 105.52
N TRP A 6 68.30 -17.67 105.46
CA TRP A 6 68.29 -18.94 106.24
C TRP A 6 68.28 -20.21 105.35
N LEU A 7 68.98 -21.25 105.83
CA LEU A 7 68.73 -22.72 105.84
C LEU A 7 67.82 -23.40 104.77
N VAL A 8 68.29 -24.41 104.01
CA VAL A 8 68.54 -25.87 104.35
C VAL A 8 67.24 -26.71 104.25
N LEU A 9 67.12 -27.82 103.50
CA LEU A 9 68.05 -28.72 102.74
C LEU A 9 67.29 -29.22 101.44
N ALA A 10 67.63 -30.20 100.57
CA ALA A 10 68.64 -31.28 100.52
C ALA A 10 68.91 -31.84 99.08
N TRP A 11 70.05 -32.57 98.91
CA TRP A 11 70.30 -33.90 98.28
C TRP A 11 69.47 -34.34 97.04
N VAL A 12 69.97 -35.01 95.97
CA VAL A 12 71.29 -35.61 95.56
C VAL A 12 71.12 -36.10 94.08
N VAL A 13 72.08 -36.28 93.14
CA VAL A 13 73.50 -35.88 92.91
C VAL A 13 73.89 -36.17 91.43
N ALA A 14 75.01 -35.58 90.93
CA ALA A 14 75.64 -35.79 89.60
C ALA A 14 74.83 -35.36 88.35
N ALA A 15 75.40 -34.94 87.21
CA ALA A 15 76.79 -34.84 86.74
C ALA A 15 77.11 -33.38 86.30
N ALA A 16 78.28 -32.77 86.48
CA ALA A 16 79.69 -33.15 86.29
C ALA A 16 80.24 -32.91 84.85
N THR A 17 81.12 -31.90 84.74
CA THR A 17 82.09 -31.61 83.65
C THR A 17 81.55 -31.27 82.24
N ALA A 18 82.18 -30.40 81.43
CA ALA A 18 83.40 -29.60 81.59
C ALA A 18 83.23 -28.15 81.07
N CYS A 19 84.28 -27.33 81.16
CA CYS A 19 84.29 -25.96 80.63
C CYS A 19 84.57 -25.92 79.12
N GLU A 20 84.00 -24.94 78.41
CA GLU A 20 84.77 -24.22 77.39
C GLU A 20 84.22 -22.80 77.10
N ARG A 21 85.13 -21.92 76.68
CA ARG A 21 84.95 -20.58 76.11
C ARG A 21 86.12 -20.39 75.12
N PRO A 22 86.04 -19.53 74.09
CA PRO A 22 84.95 -18.59 73.76
C PRO A 22 84.47 -18.65 72.29
N THR A 23 83.31 -18.06 71.99
CA THR A 23 83.08 -17.35 70.71
C THR A 23 82.22 -16.12 70.92
N SER A 24 82.61 -15.00 70.33
CA SER A 24 81.70 -13.87 70.09
C SER A 24 80.80 -14.23 68.91
N GLN A 25 79.51 -14.47 69.16
CA GLN A 25 78.54 -14.58 68.07
C GLN A 25 78.46 -13.23 67.34
N GLN A 26 78.91 -13.19 66.09
CA GLN A 26 78.70 -12.04 65.22
C GLN A 26 77.19 -11.75 65.12
N ALA A 27 76.81 -10.48 65.21
CA ALA A 27 75.43 -10.06 64.97
C ALA A 27 75.09 -10.34 63.51
N ARG A 28 74.22 -11.34 63.27
CA ARG A 28 73.74 -11.67 61.93
C ARG A 28 72.57 -10.77 61.54
N THR A 29 72.51 -10.42 60.26
CA THR A 29 71.31 -9.91 59.59
C THR A 29 70.28 -11.04 59.49
N GLY A 30 68.99 -10.72 59.51
CA GLY A 30 67.92 -11.72 59.38
C GLY A 30 67.00 -11.31 58.25
N PHE A 31 67.46 -11.45 57.01
CA PHE A 31 66.68 -11.09 55.84
C PHE A 31 65.46 -12.01 55.71
N ALA A 32 64.27 -11.43 55.59
CA ALA A 32 63.06 -12.13 55.21
C ALA A 32 62.29 -11.31 54.16
N ALA A 33 61.71 -11.99 53.18
CA ALA A 33 60.77 -11.42 52.23
C ALA A 33 59.41 -12.11 52.40
N ARG A 34 58.31 -11.35 52.34
CA ARG A 34 56.94 -11.86 52.54
C ARG A 34 55.99 -11.30 51.47
N PRO A 35 55.23 -12.15 50.75
CA PRO A 35 55.25 -13.62 50.82
C PRO A 35 56.59 -14.22 50.34
N GLU A 36 56.89 -15.45 50.77
CA GLU A 36 58.12 -16.17 50.40
C GLU A 36 58.09 -16.70 48.95
N LEU A 37 56.93 -16.58 48.28
CA LEU A 37 56.64 -16.94 46.90
C LEU A 37 55.62 -15.93 46.36
N LEU A 38 55.87 -15.34 45.19
CA LEU A 38 54.95 -14.40 44.53
C LEU A 38 54.16 -15.11 43.43
N GLU A 39 52.95 -15.55 43.76
CA GLU A 39 52.03 -16.18 42.82
C GLU A 39 51.06 -15.15 42.22
N PHE A 40 51.38 -14.65 41.02
CA PHE A 40 50.47 -13.77 40.29
C PHE A 40 49.24 -14.51 39.76
N GLY A 41 49.29 -15.84 39.65
CA GLY A 41 48.19 -16.66 39.10
C GLY A 41 47.88 -16.29 37.65
N ALA A 42 46.61 -16.41 37.25
CA ALA A 42 46.17 -15.98 35.93
C ALA A 42 46.16 -14.44 35.80
N ALA A 43 46.63 -13.95 34.65
CA ALA A 43 46.54 -12.56 34.22
C ALA A 43 46.29 -12.50 32.70
N ALA A 44 45.45 -11.55 32.26
CA ALA A 44 45.11 -11.40 30.86
C ALA A 44 46.33 -10.91 30.05
N VAL A 45 46.57 -11.50 28.87
CA VAL A 45 47.65 -11.06 27.97
C VAL A 45 47.50 -9.57 27.64
N GLY A 46 48.61 -8.82 27.76
CA GLY A 46 48.64 -7.37 27.60
C GLY A 46 48.18 -6.56 28.83
N ARG A 47 47.71 -7.19 29.92
CA ARG A 47 47.35 -6.51 31.18
C ARG A 47 48.42 -6.74 32.25
N THR A 48 48.60 -5.75 33.10
CA THR A 48 49.58 -5.79 34.20
C THR A 48 48.90 -6.06 35.53
N LYS A 49 49.41 -7.04 36.30
CA LYS A 49 49.00 -7.35 37.66
C LYS A 49 50.12 -6.98 38.64
N THR A 50 49.79 -6.31 39.73
CA THR A 50 50.77 -5.87 40.75
C THR A 50 50.57 -6.65 42.04
N MET A 51 51.67 -7.01 42.71
CA MET A 51 51.71 -7.53 44.07
C MET A 51 52.75 -6.76 44.89
N THR A 52 52.57 -6.68 46.21
CA THR A 52 53.57 -6.11 47.11
C THR A 52 54.45 -7.21 47.71
N LEU A 53 55.75 -6.92 47.86
CA LEU A 53 56.72 -7.77 48.54
C LEU A 53 57.31 -7.01 49.72
N ARG A 54 57.12 -7.57 50.92
CA ARG A 54 57.47 -6.96 52.20
C ARG A 54 58.82 -7.51 52.68
N LEU A 55 59.84 -6.67 52.67
CA LEU A 55 61.20 -7.00 53.12
C LEU A 55 61.37 -6.60 54.58
N ALA A 56 61.84 -7.52 55.42
CA ALA A 56 61.85 -7.39 56.87
C ALA A 56 63.18 -7.88 57.48
N ASN A 57 63.77 -7.09 58.38
CA ASN A 57 64.99 -7.48 59.09
C ASN A 57 64.70 -8.08 60.47
N GLN A 58 64.62 -9.40 60.52
CA GLN A 58 64.44 -10.21 61.73
C GLN A 58 65.75 -10.42 62.52
N GLY A 59 66.87 -9.84 62.05
CA GLY A 59 68.20 -9.99 62.65
C GLY A 59 68.52 -8.92 63.70
N ARG A 60 69.79 -8.86 64.09
CA ARG A 60 70.32 -7.86 65.03
C ARG A 60 71.33 -6.89 64.40
N ALA A 61 71.79 -7.16 63.19
CA ALA A 61 72.56 -6.23 62.36
C ALA A 61 71.64 -5.64 61.27
N SER A 62 71.82 -4.35 60.96
CA SER A 62 71.18 -3.70 59.82
C SER A 62 71.75 -4.19 58.50
N TYR A 63 70.95 -4.13 57.43
CA TYR A 63 71.40 -4.34 56.05
C TYR A 63 70.80 -3.31 55.11
N ARG A 64 71.43 -3.09 53.96
CA ARG A 64 70.98 -2.22 52.87
C ARG A 64 70.37 -3.07 51.75
N VAL A 65 69.27 -2.61 51.17
CA VAL A 65 68.71 -3.13 49.91
C VAL A 65 69.05 -2.12 48.83
N GLU A 66 69.73 -2.57 47.78
CA GLU A 66 70.23 -1.72 46.68
C GLU A 66 69.39 -1.81 45.40
N GLY A 67 68.52 -2.82 45.30
CA GLY A 67 67.59 -2.98 44.19
C GLY A 67 67.02 -4.39 44.10
N ALA A 68 66.26 -4.64 43.03
CA ALA A 68 65.71 -5.95 42.70
C ALA A 68 65.73 -6.17 41.18
N ARG A 69 65.90 -7.41 40.73
CA ARG A 69 65.69 -7.82 39.32
C ARG A 69 64.90 -9.13 39.26
N SER A 70 64.10 -9.32 38.21
CA SER A 70 63.52 -10.63 37.91
C SER A 70 64.37 -11.39 36.89
N SER A 71 64.30 -12.72 36.94
CA SER A 71 64.74 -13.62 35.87
C SER A 71 63.71 -13.74 34.73
N LEU A 72 62.50 -13.20 34.89
CA LEU A 72 61.43 -13.24 33.89
C LEU A 72 61.34 -11.89 33.15
N PRO A 73 61.32 -11.86 31.80
CA PRO A 73 61.27 -10.61 31.03
C PRO A 73 59.94 -9.86 31.19
N ASN A 74 58.87 -10.58 31.53
CA ASN A 74 57.53 -10.04 31.77
C ASN A 74 57.21 -9.82 33.26
N VAL A 75 58.23 -9.84 34.15
CA VAL A 75 58.11 -9.41 35.56
C VAL A 75 59.05 -8.23 35.84
N HIS A 76 58.49 -7.09 36.20
CA HIS A 76 59.21 -5.84 36.42
C HIS A 76 59.02 -5.32 37.85
N VAL A 77 60.11 -4.90 38.50
CA VAL A 77 60.07 -4.15 39.76
C VAL A 77 60.31 -2.67 39.45
N PRO A 78 59.38 -1.76 39.77
CA PRO A 78 59.61 -0.32 39.67
C PRO A 78 60.88 0.10 40.43
N ALA A 79 61.68 0.99 39.85
CA ALA A 79 62.90 1.46 40.50
C ALA A 79 62.57 2.18 41.82
N PHE A 80 63.33 1.85 42.87
CA PHE A 80 63.20 2.43 44.21
C PHE A 80 64.56 2.87 44.74
N GLU A 81 64.57 3.89 45.61
CA GLU A 81 65.80 4.39 46.22
C GLU A 81 66.40 3.40 47.24
N PRO A 82 67.70 3.09 47.20
CA PRO A 82 68.34 2.15 48.12
C PRO A 82 68.21 2.49 49.61
N PHE A 83 67.53 1.61 50.36
CA PHE A 83 67.15 1.82 51.76
C PHE A 83 67.86 0.86 52.73
N THR A 84 67.96 1.24 54.00
CA THR A 84 68.58 0.44 55.07
C THR A 84 67.53 -0.05 56.07
N LEU A 85 67.41 -1.36 56.25
CA LEU A 85 66.56 -1.97 57.26
C LEU A 85 67.33 -2.20 58.56
N THR A 86 67.00 -1.42 59.59
CA THR A 86 67.45 -1.65 60.97
C THR A 86 66.77 -2.88 61.57
N ALA A 87 67.28 -3.39 62.71
CA ALA A 87 66.70 -4.56 63.37
C ALA A 87 65.22 -4.32 63.74
N GLY A 88 64.33 -5.19 63.27
CA GLY A 88 62.88 -5.08 63.43
C GLY A 88 62.17 -4.16 62.43
N ALA A 89 62.88 -3.52 61.50
CA ALA A 89 62.27 -2.68 60.47
C ALA A 89 61.78 -3.49 59.26
N GLU A 90 60.76 -2.97 58.58
CA GLU A 90 60.12 -3.56 57.41
C GLU A 90 59.84 -2.49 56.34
N HIS A 91 59.88 -2.86 55.06
CA HIS A 91 59.61 -1.97 53.92
C HIS A 91 58.92 -2.77 52.79
N GLU A 92 58.10 -2.13 51.97
CA GLU A 92 57.34 -2.79 50.91
C GLU A 92 57.75 -2.26 49.54
N ILE A 93 57.94 -3.18 48.58
CA ILE A 93 58.23 -2.87 47.17
C ILE A 93 57.17 -3.49 46.26
N GLU A 94 56.85 -2.84 45.15
CA GLU A 94 55.96 -3.41 44.15
C GLU A 94 56.68 -4.41 43.24
N VAL A 95 55.98 -5.45 42.82
CA VAL A 95 56.39 -6.37 41.76
C VAL A 95 55.22 -6.47 40.76
N ARG A 96 55.49 -6.26 39.47
CA ARG A 96 54.48 -6.21 38.41
C ARG A 96 54.70 -7.34 37.41
N PHE A 97 53.64 -8.06 37.04
CA PHE A 97 53.64 -9.11 36.02
C PHE A 97 52.75 -8.69 34.84
N SER A 98 53.30 -8.77 33.62
CA SER A 98 52.68 -8.23 32.39
C SER A 98 52.83 -9.24 31.24
N PRO A 99 52.07 -10.36 31.23
CA PRO A 99 52.22 -11.39 30.23
C PRO A 99 51.93 -10.89 28.81
N ASP A 100 52.82 -11.25 27.90
CA ASP A 100 52.86 -10.92 26.48
C ASP A 100 52.39 -12.09 25.59
N VAL A 101 52.39 -13.31 26.13
CA VAL A 101 51.92 -14.54 25.47
C VAL A 101 51.11 -15.41 26.45
N GLU A 102 50.35 -16.36 25.92
CA GLU A 102 49.67 -17.39 26.71
C GLU A 102 50.65 -18.42 27.27
N GLY A 103 50.40 -18.92 28.49
CA GLY A 103 51.18 -19.99 29.12
C GLY A 103 51.62 -19.67 30.55
N ALA A 104 52.14 -20.69 31.24
CA ALA A 104 52.67 -20.54 32.60
C ALA A 104 54.15 -20.17 32.58
N VAL A 105 54.54 -19.21 33.43
CA VAL A 105 55.93 -18.80 33.64
C VAL A 105 56.33 -18.99 35.10
N GLN A 106 57.58 -19.39 35.32
CA GLN A 106 58.19 -19.54 36.64
C GLN A 106 59.62 -19.02 36.60
N GLY A 107 60.02 -18.30 37.64
CA GLY A 107 61.35 -17.71 37.77
C GLY A 107 61.60 -17.21 39.18
N GLN A 108 62.52 -16.26 39.32
CA GLN A 108 62.94 -15.72 40.61
C GLN A 108 63.10 -14.20 40.55
N LEU A 109 62.81 -13.54 41.66
CA LEU A 109 63.20 -12.16 41.94
C LEU A 109 64.45 -12.18 42.82
N GLU A 110 65.56 -11.68 42.30
CA GLU A 110 66.83 -11.53 43.01
C GLU A 110 66.90 -10.13 43.64
N LEU A 111 67.18 -10.10 44.95
CA LEU A 111 67.20 -8.89 45.76
C LEU A 111 68.66 -8.56 46.11
N PHE A 112 69.14 -7.39 45.67
CA PHE A 112 70.51 -6.95 45.91
C PHE A 112 70.61 -6.37 47.33
N THR A 113 71.40 -7.03 48.19
CA THR A 113 71.56 -6.65 49.59
C THR A 113 72.88 -7.15 50.17
N ASP A 114 73.43 -6.44 51.17
CA ASP A 114 74.60 -6.86 51.95
C ASP A 114 74.27 -7.86 53.09
N ALA A 115 73.01 -8.32 53.18
CA ALA A 115 72.56 -9.26 54.19
C ALA A 115 73.25 -10.64 54.10
N SER A 116 73.81 -11.12 55.21
CA SER A 116 74.45 -12.43 55.35
C SER A 116 73.42 -13.57 55.40
N GLY A 117 72.82 -13.94 54.27
CA GLY A 117 71.78 -14.99 54.21
C GLY A 117 71.30 -15.37 52.80
N GLY A 118 72.23 -15.80 51.93
CA GLY A 118 72.01 -15.94 50.46
C GLY A 118 71.00 -16.98 49.94
N ALA A 119 70.09 -17.48 50.77
CA ALA A 119 68.92 -18.25 50.33
C ALA A 119 67.60 -17.43 50.43
N ALA A 120 67.57 -16.37 51.25
CA ALA A 120 66.39 -15.51 51.42
C ALA A 120 66.37 -14.32 50.44
N THR A 121 67.44 -14.12 49.67
CA THR A 121 67.62 -13.05 48.69
C THR A 121 67.09 -13.41 47.28
N GLN A 122 66.52 -14.60 47.12
CA GLN A 122 65.82 -15.04 45.90
C GLN A 122 64.39 -15.40 46.28
N VAL A 123 63.41 -14.65 45.78
CA VAL A 123 61.98 -14.92 45.97
C VAL A 123 61.42 -15.54 44.69
N PRO A 124 60.98 -16.81 44.68
CA PRO A 124 60.35 -17.40 43.52
C PRO A 124 59.11 -16.62 43.05
N VAL A 125 58.90 -16.57 41.74
CA VAL A 125 57.77 -15.88 41.09
C VAL A 125 57.09 -16.83 40.13
N SER A 126 55.77 -16.94 40.20
CA SER A 126 54.92 -17.72 39.29
C SER A 126 53.80 -16.86 38.71
N GLY A 127 53.39 -17.15 37.47
CA GLY A 127 52.28 -16.47 36.80
C GLY A 127 51.82 -17.24 35.56
N ARG A 128 50.63 -16.91 35.05
CA ARG A 128 50.08 -17.51 33.83
C ARG A 128 49.43 -16.45 32.95
N GLY A 129 49.96 -16.28 31.74
CA GLY A 129 49.28 -15.53 30.68
C GLY A 129 48.08 -16.31 30.18
N VAL A 130 46.93 -15.66 30.09
CA VAL A 130 45.67 -16.23 29.57
C VAL A 130 45.05 -15.24 28.60
N LYS A 131 44.54 -15.70 27.46
CA LYS A 131 43.80 -14.86 26.54
C LYS A 131 42.36 -14.66 27.02
N ALA A 132 41.95 -13.41 27.13
CA ALA A 132 40.54 -13.05 27.36
C ALA A 132 39.68 -13.49 26.17
N LEU A 133 38.48 -14.01 26.44
CA LEU A 133 37.55 -14.53 25.45
C LEU A 133 36.12 -14.32 25.92
N VAL A 134 35.25 -13.95 24.99
CA VAL A 134 33.79 -13.98 25.16
C VAL A 134 33.21 -14.82 24.02
N GLU A 135 32.29 -15.69 24.34
CA GLU A 135 31.54 -16.50 23.38
C GLU A 135 30.05 -16.10 23.42
N VAL A 136 29.43 -16.06 22.24
CA VAL A 136 28.02 -15.75 22.03
C VAL A 136 27.38 -16.94 21.29
N PRO A 137 26.47 -17.71 21.92
CA PRO A 137 25.86 -18.89 21.29
C PRO A 137 24.78 -18.56 20.24
N GLU A 138 24.05 -17.45 20.41
CA GLU A 138 22.98 -17.04 19.52
C GLU A 138 23.54 -16.28 18.30
N SER A 139 23.18 -16.68 17.07
CA SER A 139 23.57 -15.98 15.84
C SER A 139 22.53 -15.00 15.30
N ALA A 140 21.29 -15.09 15.78
CA ALA A 140 20.20 -14.17 15.45
C ALA A 140 19.16 -14.10 16.58
N LEU A 141 18.49 -12.96 16.69
CA LEU A 141 17.27 -12.76 17.46
C LEU A 141 16.16 -12.22 16.55
N ASP A 142 15.07 -12.98 16.47
CA ASP A 142 13.82 -12.48 15.89
C ASP A 142 12.89 -12.01 17.01
N PHE A 143 12.49 -10.75 16.93
CA PHE A 143 11.48 -10.15 17.79
C PHE A 143 10.06 -10.40 17.26
N GLY A 144 9.95 -10.77 15.97
CA GLY A 144 8.69 -10.91 15.27
C GLY A 144 7.96 -9.59 15.12
N ASN A 145 6.64 -9.65 15.09
CA ASN A 145 5.80 -8.47 14.92
C ASN A 145 5.50 -7.79 16.27
N VAL A 146 5.84 -6.50 16.37
CA VAL A 146 5.68 -5.67 17.57
C VAL A 146 4.91 -4.41 17.19
N ASN A 147 3.93 -4.01 18.02
CA ASN A 147 3.16 -2.79 17.75
C ASN A 147 4.04 -1.55 17.90
N LEU A 148 3.80 -0.52 17.08
CA LEU A 148 4.45 0.79 17.25
C LEU A 148 4.27 1.32 18.68
N GLY A 149 5.34 1.90 19.25
CA GLY A 149 5.34 2.44 20.61
C GLY A 149 5.33 1.40 21.74
N LEU A 150 5.33 0.10 21.44
CA LEU A 150 5.64 -0.94 22.42
C LEU A 150 7.11 -1.38 22.32
N VAL A 151 7.62 -1.97 23.40
CA VAL A 151 8.97 -2.52 23.47
C VAL A 151 8.89 -4.02 23.72
N GLU A 152 9.49 -4.82 22.85
CA GLU A 152 9.63 -6.26 23.01
C GLU A 152 11.05 -6.62 23.42
N MET A 153 11.20 -7.46 24.45
CA MET A 153 12.50 -7.85 25.00
C MET A 153 12.88 -9.28 24.63
N ARG A 154 14.14 -9.47 24.25
CA ARG A 154 14.81 -10.77 24.07
C ARG A 154 16.13 -10.77 24.85
N GLU A 155 16.78 -11.91 24.93
CA GLU A 155 18.04 -12.08 25.68
C GLU A 155 19.08 -12.76 24.78
N VAL A 156 20.31 -12.24 24.75
CA VAL A 156 21.49 -12.91 24.20
C VAL A 156 22.34 -13.45 25.35
N THR A 157 22.89 -14.65 25.22
CA THR A 157 23.80 -15.23 26.21
C THR A 157 25.23 -14.83 25.88
N VAL A 158 25.91 -14.13 26.79
CA VAL A 158 27.36 -13.90 26.69
C VAL A 158 28.07 -14.66 27.80
N ARG A 159 29.12 -15.42 27.46
CA ARG A 159 29.90 -16.19 28.43
C ARG A 159 31.39 -15.92 28.28
N ASN A 160 32.08 -15.75 29.41
CA ASN A 160 33.54 -15.70 29.47
C ASN A 160 34.05 -17.08 29.91
N PRO A 161 34.48 -17.96 28.99
CA PRO A 161 35.00 -19.29 29.36
C PRO A 161 36.36 -19.24 30.07
N SER A 162 37.09 -18.11 30.03
CA SER A 162 38.49 -18.01 30.47
C SER A 162 38.67 -17.79 31.98
N ASP A 163 39.84 -18.17 32.51
CA ASP A 163 40.26 -17.98 33.90
C ASP A 163 40.57 -16.50 34.27
N VAL A 164 40.29 -15.54 33.38
CA VAL A 164 40.59 -14.10 33.58
C VAL A 164 39.36 -13.25 33.28
N GLU A 165 39.32 -12.03 33.82
CA GLU A 165 38.28 -11.07 33.48
C GLU A 165 38.40 -10.65 32.01
N SER A 166 37.29 -10.73 31.28
CA SER A 166 37.19 -10.29 29.87
C SER A 166 36.39 -9.00 29.78
N PRO A 167 36.87 -7.95 29.09
CA PRO A 167 36.04 -6.79 28.77
C PRO A 167 34.85 -7.18 27.90
N LEU A 168 33.76 -6.41 28.01
CA LEU A 168 32.54 -6.59 27.22
C LEU A 168 32.12 -5.22 26.67
N VAL A 169 32.25 -5.07 25.35
CA VAL A 169 31.76 -3.93 24.57
C VAL A 169 30.58 -4.39 23.73
N LEU A 170 29.49 -3.61 23.73
CA LEU A 170 28.27 -3.87 22.99
C LEU A 170 27.95 -2.66 22.11
N SER A 171 27.78 -2.85 20.80
CA SER A 171 27.24 -1.84 19.88
C SER A 171 26.08 -2.43 19.09
N VAL A 172 25.14 -1.58 18.68
CA VAL A 172 24.06 -1.94 17.74
C VAL A 172 24.27 -1.12 16.48
N GLU A 173 24.38 -1.80 15.35
CA GLU A 173 24.78 -1.23 14.06
C GLU A 173 23.85 -1.74 12.95
N GLY A 174 23.58 -0.92 11.93
CA GLY A 174 22.61 -1.24 10.86
C GLY A 174 21.77 -0.04 10.44
N ALA A 175 20.85 -0.25 9.50
CA ALA A 175 19.98 0.80 8.98
C ALA A 175 18.87 1.18 9.97
N ASP A 176 18.34 0.21 10.72
CA ASP A 176 17.30 0.40 11.74
C ASP A 176 17.85 0.30 13.18
N ALA A 177 19.15 0.54 13.37
CA ALA A 177 19.79 0.44 14.69
C ALA A 177 19.19 1.38 15.75
N ASP A 178 18.49 2.45 15.34
CA ASP A 178 17.72 3.34 16.20
C ASP A 178 16.47 2.69 16.83
N GLN A 179 15.96 1.61 16.23
CA GLN A 179 14.80 0.86 16.72
C GLN A 179 15.17 -0.27 17.70
N PHE A 180 16.48 -0.49 17.97
CA PHE A 180 16.98 -1.55 18.83
C PHE A 180 17.91 -1.00 19.92
N SER A 181 18.01 -1.67 21.07
CA SER A 181 19.05 -1.36 22.08
C SER A 181 19.46 -2.60 22.86
N ALA A 182 20.68 -2.61 23.42
CA ALA A 182 21.23 -3.78 24.12
C ALA A 182 22.02 -3.39 25.37
N GLY A 183 21.91 -4.19 26.43
CA GLY A 183 22.84 -4.19 27.57
C GLY A 183 22.87 -2.92 28.44
N ALA A 184 21.88 -2.04 28.34
CA ALA A 184 21.83 -0.79 29.10
C ALA A 184 21.99 -1.03 30.62
N GLY A 185 22.98 -0.37 31.23
CA GLY A 185 23.27 -0.48 32.67
C GLY A 185 24.06 -1.73 33.10
N LEU A 186 24.50 -2.60 32.18
CA LEU A 186 25.34 -3.75 32.53
C LEU A 186 26.82 -3.36 32.78
N PRO A 187 27.56 -4.13 33.62
CA PRO A 187 29.01 -3.96 33.75
C PRO A 187 29.76 -4.23 32.45
N SER A 188 30.78 -3.42 32.13
CA SER A 188 31.63 -3.54 30.94
C SER A 188 32.72 -4.62 31.03
N THR A 189 32.62 -5.53 32.01
CA THR A 189 33.46 -6.74 32.11
C THR A 189 32.63 -7.96 32.48
N LEU A 190 33.14 -9.15 32.15
CA LEU A 190 32.65 -10.46 32.57
C LEU A 190 33.72 -11.14 33.42
N ALA A 191 33.34 -11.58 34.63
CA ALA A 191 34.23 -12.30 35.53
C ALA A 191 34.64 -13.68 34.95
N PRO A 192 35.73 -14.30 35.45
CA PRO A 192 36.12 -15.65 35.03
C PRO A 192 34.98 -16.66 35.15
N HIS A 193 34.72 -17.41 34.07
CA HIS A 193 33.63 -18.38 33.95
C HIS A 193 32.21 -17.79 34.12
N GLU A 194 32.03 -16.46 34.09
CA GLU A 194 30.70 -15.84 34.15
C GLU A 194 29.90 -16.12 32.87
N THR A 195 28.62 -16.45 33.05
CA THR A 195 27.61 -16.41 31.98
C THR A 195 26.58 -15.35 32.36
N ARG A 196 26.39 -14.36 31.49
CA ARG A 196 25.47 -13.25 31.67
C ARG A 196 24.46 -13.24 30.53
N LYS A 197 23.22 -12.85 30.84
CA LYS A 197 22.23 -12.53 29.81
C LYS A 197 22.27 -11.04 29.52
N VAL A 198 22.38 -10.69 28.25
CA VAL A 198 22.26 -9.32 27.75
C VAL A 198 20.82 -9.11 27.28
N PRO A 199 20.02 -8.26 27.94
CA PRO A 199 18.71 -7.90 27.44
C PRO A 199 18.89 -7.05 26.17
N VAL A 200 18.14 -7.39 25.13
CA VAL A 200 18.05 -6.67 23.87
C VAL A 200 16.59 -6.29 23.66
N ALA A 201 16.35 -5.02 23.32
CA ALA A 201 15.04 -4.46 23.07
C ALA A 201 14.84 -4.22 21.57
N PHE A 202 13.62 -4.44 21.08
CA PHE A 202 13.11 -3.87 19.83
C PHE A 202 11.93 -2.96 20.16
N SER A 203 11.97 -1.73 19.67
CA SER A 203 10.98 -0.69 19.90
C SER A 203 10.65 -0.01 18.56
N PRO A 204 9.76 -0.59 17.73
CA PRO A 204 9.48 -0.05 16.41
C PRO A 204 8.84 1.34 16.47
N VAL A 205 9.42 2.26 15.73
CA VAL A 205 8.89 3.61 15.45
C VAL A 205 8.50 3.78 13.98
N ARG A 206 8.69 2.73 13.16
CA ARG A 206 8.31 2.65 11.74
C ARG A 206 7.57 1.35 11.44
N LEU A 207 6.64 1.37 10.49
CA LEU A 207 5.98 0.17 9.99
C LEU A 207 6.88 -0.62 9.04
N GLY A 208 6.71 -1.94 9.01
CA GLY A 208 7.46 -2.86 8.15
C GLY A 208 8.65 -3.51 8.86
N ASN A 209 9.49 -4.21 8.09
CA ASN A 209 10.69 -4.87 8.63
C ASN A 209 11.71 -3.85 9.12
N ALA A 210 12.37 -4.18 10.23
CA ALA A 210 13.53 -3.48 10.77
C ALA A 210 14.68 -4.48 10.93
N GLU A 211 15.88 -4.13 10.43
CA GLU A 211 17.05 -5.00 10.48
C GLU A 211 18.29 -4.26 11.04
N ALA A 212 18.93 -4.90 12.02
CA ALA A 212 20.15 -4.42 12.67
C ALA A 212 21.05 -5.60 13.10
N ALA A 213 22.20 -5.29 13.69
CA ALA A 213 23.15 -6.25 14.21
C ALA A 213 23.63 -5.81 15.60
N LEU A 214 23.61 -6.73 16.56
CA LEU A 214 24.31 -6.58 17.84
C LEU A 214 25.74 -7.10 17.69
N HIS A 215 26.71 -6.21 17.87
CA HIS A 215 28.14 -6.54 17.90
C HIS A 215 28.60 -6.70 19.36
N VAL A 216 29.29 -7.80 19.63
CA VAL A 216 29.83 -8.15 20.95
C VAL A 216 31.35 -8.29 20.83
N ALA A 217 32.09 -7.36 21.42
CA ALA A 217 33.55 -7.28 21.32
C ALA A 217 34.24 -7.28 22.69
N ILE A 218 35.53 -7.69 22.70
CA ILE A 218 36.38 -7.72 23.91
C ILE A 218 37.45 -6.61 23.92
N CYS A 219 37.57 -5.83 22.85
CA CYS A 219 38.42 -4.66 22.74
C CYS A 219 37.95 -3.72 21.62
N ASP A 220 38.32 -2.44 21.69
CA ASP A 220 38.09 -1.49 20.60
C ASP A 220 38.89 -1.93 19.36
N GLY A 221 38.21 -2.17 18.23
CA GLY A 221 38.83 -2.67 17.01
C GLY A 221 39.12 -4.18 16.98
N CYS A 222 38.69 -4.95 17.98
CA CYS A 222 38.59 -6.41 17.87
C CYS A 222 37.51 -6.79 16.86
N GLU A 223 37.66 -7.91 16.16
CA GLU A 223 36.58 -8.52 15.37
C GLU A 223 35.44 -8.96 16.31
N PRO A 224 34.20 -8.44 16.16
CA PRO A 224 33.10 -8.75 17.06
C PRO A 224 32.43 -10.08 16.73
N ALA A 225 31.84 -10.73 17.73
CA ALA A 225 30.77 -11.68 17.49
C ALA A 225 29.50 -10.90 17.10
N VAL A 226 28.82 -11.33 16.03
CA VAL A 226 27.68 -10.62 15.43
C VAL A 226 26.40 -11.44 15.60
N VAL A 227 25.34 -10.80 16.13
CA VAL A 227 24.00 -11.37 16.25
C VAL A 227 23.03 -10.53 15.41
N THR A 228 22.45 -11.11 14.36
CA THR A 228 21.45 -10.41 13.54
C THR A 228 20.19 -10.14 14.35
N LEU A 229 19.64 -8.93 14.30
CA LEU A 229 18.38 -8.54 14.93
C LEU A 229 17.33 -8.29 13.85
N THR A 230 16.19 -8.99 13.92
CA THR A 230 15.05 -8.79 13.01
C THR A 230 13.78 -8.51 13.79
N GLY A 231 12.93 -7.65 13.25
CA GLY A 231 11.57 -7.44 13.75
C GLY A 231 10.68 -6.77 12.70
N MET A 232 9.38 -6.71 12.96
CA MET A 232 8.42 -5.99 12.12
C MET A 232 7.59 -5.03 12.98
N GLY A 233 7.63 -3.74 12.66
CA GLY A 233 6.70 -2.76 13.21
C GLY A 233 5.32 -2.93 12.59
N VAL A 234 4.29 -3.16 13.40
CA VAL A 234 2.89 -3.28 12.97
C VAL A 234 2.00 -2.23 13.61
N ALA A 235 0.94 -1.81 12.91
CA ALA A 235 -0.04 -0.85 13.43
C ALA A 235 -0.89 -1.44 14.57
N GLY A 236 -1.04 -2.76 14.59
CA GLY A 236 -1.72 -3.47 15.68
C GLY A 236 -1.63 -4.99 15.53
N ALA A 237 -1.73 -5.69 16.66
CA ALA A 237 -1.62 -7.15 16.74
C ALA A 237 -2.83 -7.93 16.17
N LEU A 238 -3.85 -7.25 15.64
CA LEU A 238 -5.08 -7.86 15.15
C LEU A 238 -5.54 -7.16 13.87
N GLU A 239 -5.66 -7.93 12.80
CA GLU A 239 -6.19 -7.52 11.50
C GLU A 239 -7.55 -8.19 11.28
N VAL A 240 -8.55 -7.42 10.86
CA VAL A 240 -9.86 -7.92 10.43
C VAL A 240 -10.20 -7.29 9.08
N THR A 241 -10.45 -8.12 8.07
CA THR A 241 -10.59 -7.67 6.69
C THR A 241 -11.70 -8.42 5.95
N PRO A 242 -12.70 -7.72 5.37
CA PRO A 242 -12.94 -6.27 5.49
C PRO A 242 -13.64 -5.91 6.81
N LEU A 243 -13.50 -4.66 7.28
CA LEU A 243 -14.31 -4.09 8.38
C LEU A 243 -15.75 -3.76 7.95
N ARG A 244 -16.04 -3.87 6.65
CA ARG A 244 -17.38 -3.71 6.08
C ARG A 244 -17.61 -4.75 4.98
N VAL A 245 -18.69 -5.51 5.09
CA VAL A 245 -19.16 -6.42 4.05
C VAL A 245 -20.40 -5.82 3.40
N ASP A 246 -20.25 -5.26 2.21
CA ASP A 246 -21.39 -4.94 1.36
C ASP A 246 -21.71 -6.15 0.46
N PHE A 247 -22.91 -6.69 0.56
CA PHE A 247 -23.41 -7.76 -0.29
C PHE A 247 -24.00 -7.24 -1.61
N GLY A 248 -24.18 -5.93 -1.76
CA GLY A 248 -24.77 -5.30 -2.94
C GLY A 248 -26.25 -5.65 -3.12
N ARG A 249 -26.74 -5.60 -4.37
CA ARG A 249 -28.11 -5.97 -4.71
C ARG A 249 -28.28 -7.49 -4.81
N VAL A 250 -29.00 -8.07 -3.86
CA VAL A 250 -29.37 -9.49 -3.83
C VAL A 250 -30.85 -9.66 -4.17
N ALA A 251 -31.20 -10.68 -4.93
CA ALA A 251 -32.59 -10.95 -5.29
C ALA A 251 -33.44 -11.27 -4.04
N VAL A 252 -34.68 -10.76 -3.97
CA VAL A 252 -35.55 -11.00 -2.81
C VAL A 252 -35.74 -12.51 -2.60
N GLY A 253 -35.55 -12.97 -1.35
CA GLY A 253 -35.59 -14.38 -0.96
C GLY A 253 -34.36 -15.23 -1.34
N ALA A 254 -33.35 -14.67 -2.02
CA ALA A 254 -32.07 -15.33 -2.26
C ALA A 254 -31.07 -15.04 -1.13
N THR A 255 -30.11 -15.94 -0.90
CA THR A 255 -28.99 -15.74 0.01
C THR A 255 -27.69 -15.47 -0.77
N ALA A 256 -26.94 -14.46 -0.34
CA ALA A 256 -25.52 -14.29 -0.66
C ALA A 256 -24.67 -14.60 0.59
N GLU A 257 -23.47 -15.15 0.40
CA GLU A 257 -22.47 -15.35 1.47
C GLU A 257 -21.22 -14.52 1.17
N GLU A 258 -20.52 -14.11 2.23
CA GLU A 258 -19.26 -13.38 2.18
C GLU A 258 -18.31 -13.80 3.30
N ARG A 259 -17.01 -13.51 3.13
CA ARG A 259 -15.98 -13.86 4.13
C ARG A 259 -15.42 -12.64 4.85
N ILE A 260 -15.05 -12.87 6.11
CA ILE A 260 -14.28 -11.93 6.94
C ILE A 260 -13.05 -12.68 7.43
N THR A 261 -11.88 -12.20 7.04
CA THR A 261 -10.58 -12.74 7.47
C THR A 261 -10.18 -12.08 8.79
N VAL A 262 -9.78 -12.88 9.77
CA VAL A 262 -9.31 -12.43 11.09
C VAL A 262 -7.91 -12.99 11.32
N ARG A 263 -6.92 -12.14 11.55
CA ARG A 263 -5.51 -12.53 11.65
C ARG A 263 -4.85 -11.92 12.88
N ASN A 264 -4.13 -12.75 13.62
CA ASN A 264 -3.22 -12.27 14.67
C ASN A 264 -1.91 -11.82 14.00
N LEU A 265 -1.66 -10.51 14.04
CA LEU A 265 -0.44 -9.88 13.55
C LEU A 265 0.59 -9.61 14.65
N GLY A 266 0.35 -9.98 15.91
CA GLY A 266 1.29 -9.77 17.01
C GLY A 266 2.13 -11.00 17.38
N SER A 267 3.14 -10.78 18.22
CA SER A 267 3.99 -11.81 18.84
C SER A 267 3.28 -12.70 19.87
N GLU A 268 2.16 -12.25 20.45
CA GLU A 268 1.45 -12.90 21.55
C GLU A 268 0.12 -13.56 21.10
N PRO A 269 -0.30 -14.69 21.72
CA PRO A 269 -1.56 -15.35 21.38
C PRO A 269 -2.79 -14.55 21.82
N LEU A 270 -3.79 -14.42 20.93
CA LEU A 270 -5.08 -13.82 21.24
C LEU A 270 -6.10 -14.89 21.65
N SER A 271 -7.02 -14.55 22.55
CA SER A 271 -8.18 -15.41 22.81
C SER A 271 -9.26 -15.13 21.76
N TYR A 272 -9.77 -16.19 21.14
CA TYR A 272 -10.79 -16.13 20.09
C TYR A 272 -11.91 -17.13 20.42
N LYS A 273 -13.17 -16.70 20.32
CA LYS A 273 -14.37 -17.48 20.67
C LYS A 273 -15.43 -17.50 19.56
N GLY A 274 -15.03 -17.32 18.31
CA GLY A 274 -15.94 -17.23 17.16
C GLY A 274 -16.37 -15.80 16.85
N ALA A 275 -17.57 -15.65 16.29
CA ALA A 275 -18.18 -14.36 15.98
C ALA A 275 -19.70 -14.41 16.14
N SER A 276 -20.31 -13.29 16.46
CA SER A 276 -21.74 -13.16 16.79
C SER A 276 -22.37 -11.94 16.14
N LEU A 277 -23.56 -12.13 15.57
CA LEU A 277 -24.40 -11.04 15.06
C LEU A 277 -24.95 -10.25 16.25
N LEU A 278 -24.53 -8.98 16.39
CA LEU A 278 -25.02 -8.06 17.43
C LEU A 278 -26.28 -7.33 16.98
N GLU A 279 -26.29 -6.87 15.73
CA GLU A 279 -27.38 -6.09 15.15
C GLU A 279 -27.81 -6.73 13.84
N ASP A 280 -29.10 -7.07 13.76
CA ASP A 280 -29.82 -7.33 12.51
C ASP A 280 -31.25 -6.80 12.66
N PRO A 281 -31.46 -5.49 12.48
CA PRO A 281 -32.77 -4.87 12.66
C PRO A 281 -33.78 -5.24 11.56
N SER A 282 -33.39 -6.05 10.56
CA SER A 282 -34.27 -6.48 9.46
C SER A 282 -34.53 -7.99 9.44
N GLY A 283 -33.79 -8.80 10.21
CA GLY A 283 -33.87 -10.27 10.19
C GLY A 283 -33.30 -10.91 8.90
N VAL A 284 -32.36 -10.21 8.25
CA VAL A 284 -31.83 -10.55 6.92
C VAL A 284 -30.36 -10.97 6.94
N PHE A 285 -29.65 -10.85 8.06
CA PHE A 285 -28.22 -11.15 8.18
C PHE A 285 -27.96 -12.40 9.02
N LYS A 286 -26.81 -13.05 8.80
CA LYS A 286 -26.44 -14.26 9.55
C LYS A 286 -24.93 -14.47 9.60
N VAL A 287 -24.39 -14.90 10.73
CA VAL A 287 -23.08 -15.58 10.77
C VAL A 287 -23.29 -17.03 10.33
N VAL A 288 -22.75 -17.39 9.16
CA VAL A 288 -22.86 -18.75 8.58
C VAL A 288 -21.88 -19.70 9.26
N SER A 289 -20.63 -19.26 9.44
CA SER A 289 -19.61 -20.04 10.14
C SER A 289 -18.62 -19.14 10.84
N ALA A 290 -18.29 -19.49 12.08
CA ALA A 290 -17.12 -19.00 12.79
C ALA A 290 -16.35 -20.24 13.29
N PRO A 291 -15.27 -20.68 12.61
CA PRO A 291 -14.55 -21.89 12.97
C PRO A 291 -14.03 -21.82 14.41
N ALA A 292 -14.22 -22.87 15.21
CA ALA A 292 -13.64 -22.96 16.54
C ALA A 292 -12.14 -23.28 16.46
N LEU A 293 -11.33 -22.66 17.32
CA LEU A 293 -9.87 -22.88 17.36
C LEU A 293 -9.49 -23.72 18.59
N PRO A 294 -8.39 -24.50 18.53
CA PRO A 294 -7.90 -25.24 19.69
C PRO A 294 -7.69 -24.33 20.91
N ASN A 295 -8.29 -24.71 22.04
CA ASN A 295 -8.20 -24.00 23.32
C ASN A 295 -8.69 -22.53 23.30
N ASP A 296 -9.55 -22.13 22.37
CA ASP A 296 -10.00 -20.74 22.17
C ASP A 296 -8.84 -19.74 21.92
N VAL A 297 -7.78 -20.17 21.21
CA VAL A 297 -6.58 -19.37 20.92
C VAL A 297 -6.36 -19.17 19.42
N LEU A 298 -6.17 -17.90 19.02
CA LEU A 298 -5.61 -17.48 17.73
C LEU A 298 -4.12 -17.15 17.94
N ALA A 299 -3.25 -18.11 17.57
CA ALA A 299 -1.80 -18.01 17.75
C ALA A 299 -1.17 -16.90 16.89
N PRO A 300 0.05 -16.42 17.22
CA PRO A 300 0.81 -15.47 16.39
C PRO A 300 0.86 -15.88 14.91
N GLY A 301 0.63 -14.92 14.02
CA GLY A 301 0.59 -15.13 12.56
C GLY A 301 -0.62 -15.91 12.04
N ALA A 302 -1.43 -16.54 12.90
CA ALA A 302 -2.54 -17.40 12.49
C ALA A 302 -3.72 -16.59 11.92
N VAL A 303 -4.45 -17.23 11.00
CA VAL A 303 -5.61 -16.68 10.29
C VAL A 303 -6.82 -17.58 10.52
N VAL A 304 -8.00 -16.98 10.72
CA VAL A 304 -9.29 -17.66 10.68
C VAL A 304 -10.26 -16.91 9.78
N GLU A 305 -10.92 -17.62 8.87
CA GLU A 305 -11.99 -17.07 8.02
C GLU A 305 -13.36 -17.32 8.64
N LEU A 306 -14.11 -16.25 8.85
CA LEU A 306 -15.54 -16.28 9.17
C LEU A 306 -16.34 -16.22 7.87
N ARG A 307 -17.58 -16.72 7.89
CA ARG A 307 -18.57 -16.45 6.85
C ARG A 307 -19.80 -15.76 7.41
N VAL A 308 -20.28 -14.77 6.69
CA VAL A 308 -21.52 -14.03 6.93
C VAL A 308 -22.43 -14.14 5.71
N ALA A 309 -23.73 -13.91 5.87
CA ALA A 309 -24.71 -13.97 4.80
C ALA A 309 -25.77 -12.89 4.89
N PHE A 310 -26.41 -12.62 3.75
CA PHE A 310 -27.51 -11.68 3.57
C PHE A 310 -28.64 -12.32 2.75
N THR A 311 -29.88 -12.17 3.22
CA THR A 311 -31.11 -12.69 2.60
C THR A 311 -32.23 -11.63 2.67
N PRO A 312 -32.37 -10.73 1.68
CA PRO A 312 -33.40 -9.68 1.72
C PRO A 312 -34.82 -10.23 1.62
N ALA A 313 -35.69 -9.80 2.53
CA ALA A 313 -37.12 -10.17 2.56
C ALA A 313 -38.02 -9.23 1.72
N ALA A 314 -37.51 -8.07 1.30
CA ALA A 314 -38.21 -7.08 0.48
C ALA A 314 -37.21 -6.33 -0.42
N ALA A 315 -37.70 -5.60 -1.44
CA ALA A 315 -36.87 -4.79 -2.31
C ALA A 315 -36.54 -3.41 -1.70
N GLY A 316 -35.39 -2.83 -2.09
CA GLY A 316 -34.83 -1.60 -1.53
C GLY A 316 -33.70 -1.87 -0.52
N ARG A 317 -33.03 -0.79 -0.07
CA ARG A 317 -31.90 -0.87 0.87
C ARG A 317 -32.38 -1.39 2.24
N VAL A 318 -31.71 -2.41 2.76
CA VAL A 318 -31.97 -2.87 4.14
C VAL A 318 -31.26 -1.98 5.14
N ARG A 319 -31.70 -1.99 6.39
CA ARG A 319 -30.92 -1.40 7.49
C ARG A 319 -29.70 -2.27 7.76
N ASP A 320 -28.56 -1.63 7.95
CA ASP A 320 -27.28 -2.29 8.13
C ASP A 320 -27.26 -3.15 9.40
N GLY A 321 -26.53 -4.26 9.35
CA GLY A 321 -26.28 -5.15 10.49
C GLY A 321 -24.84 -5.04 10.99
N ARG A 322 -24.54 -5.64 12.15
CA ARG A 322 -23.17 -5.72 12.70
C ARG A 322 -22.85 -7.08 13.29
N VAL A 323 -21.69 -7.61 12.95
CA VAL A 323 -21.10 -8.83 13.54
C VAL A 323 -19.89 -8.44 14.38
N GLU A 324 -19.87 -8.85 15.65
CA GLU A 324 -18.67 -8.81 16.49
C GLU A 324 -17.86 -10.08 16.31
N VAL A 325 -16.57 -9.93 16.02
CA VAL A 325 -15.60 -11.02 16.13
C VAL A 325 -15.19 -11.14 17.59
N SER A 326 -15.46 -12.25 18.25
CA SER A 326 -15.13 -12.46 19.67
C SER A 326 -13.64 -12.79 19.87
N VAL A 327 -12.76 -11.86 19.48
CA VAL A 327 -11.30 -11.95 19.57
C VAL A 327 -10.72 -10.79 20.41
N ARG A 328 -9.83 -11.10 21.36
CA ARG A 328 -9.23 -10.12 22.29
C ARG A 328 -7.95 -10.63 22.95
N LYS A 329 -7.21 -9.74 23.62
CA LYS A 329 -6.06 -10.12 24.46
C LYS A 329 -6.50 -11.06 25.61
N PRO A 330 -5.74 -12.12 25.96
CA PRO A 330 -6.12 -13.01 27.06
C PRO A 330 -6.34 -12.26 28.37
N LYS A 331 -7.34 -12.70 29.15
CA LYS A 331 -7.77 -12.13 30.44
C LYS A 331 -8.43 -10.74 30.38
N THR A 332 -8.67 -10.14 29.22
CA THR A 332 -9.46 -8.89 29.12
C THR A 332 -10.95 -9.16 28.90
N THR A 333 -11.78 -8.15 29.24
CA THR A 333 -13.24 -8.12 29.03
C THR A 333 -13.65 -7.21 27.88
N SER A 334 -12.71 -6.53 27.22
CA SER A 334 -12.97 -5.69 26.05
C SER A 334 -13.70 -6.48 24.96
N PRO A 335 -14.74 -5.93 24.33
CA PRO A 335 -15.35 -6.54 23.15
C PRO A 335 -14.35 -6.54 21.99
N GLY A 336 -14.59 -7.42 21.03
CA GLY A 336 -13.78 -7.51 19.85
C GLY A 336 -14.19 -6.51 18.74
N PRO A 337 -13.44 -6.49 17.64
CA PRO A 337 -13.76 -5.64 16.49
C PRO A 337 -15.09 -6.05 15.87
N LYS A 338 -15.81 -5.06 15.34
CA LYS A 338 -17.09 -5.25 14.68
C LYS A 338 -16.93 -5.08 13.17
N VAL A 339 -17.85 -5.69 12.43
CA VAL A 339 -17.90 -5.65 10.97
C VAL A 339 -19.32 -5.30 10.56
N THR A 340 -19.46 -4.19 9.84
CA THR A 340 -20.76 -3.71 9.35
C THR A 340 -21.18 -4.50 8.11
N LEU A 341 -22.43 -4.96 8.07
CA LEU A 341 -23.04 -5.74 6.99
C LEU A 341 -24.08 -4.88 6.26
N THR A 342 -23.96 -4.69 4.95
CA THR A 342 -24.90 -3.86 4.15
C THR A 342 -25.39 -4.57 2.90
N GLY A 343 -26.53 -4.15 2.36
CA GLY A 343 -27.04 -4.70 1.09
C GLY A 343 -28.38 -4.10 0.66
N GLU A 344 -28.84 -4.53 -0.51
CA GLU A 344 -30.10 -4.11 -1.10
C GLU A 344 -30.91 -5.31 -1.60
N GLY A 345 -32.22 -5.34 -1.36
CA GLY A 345 -33.11 -6.27 -2.05
C GLY A 345 -33.47 -5.76 -3.44
N GLY A 346 -33.55 -6.65 -4.44
CA GLY A 346 -33.94 -6.26 -5.80
C GLY A 346 -34.48 -7.40 -6.66
N ALA A 347 -34.61 -7.11 -7.96
CA ALA A 347 -34.96 -8.11 -8.97
C ALA A 347 -33.75 -9.00 -9.30
N SER A 348 -32.61 -8.41 -9.69
CA SER A 348 -31.37 -9.13 -9.98
C SER A 348 -30.12 -8.27 -9.74
N CYS A 349 -28.98 -8.95 -9.63
CA CYS A 349 -27.63 -8.41 -9.87
C CYS A 349 -27.11 -8.73 -11.28
N VAL A 350 -27.93 -9.38 -12.13
CA VAL A 350 -27.68 -9.48 -13.58
C VAL A 350 -28.05 -8.17 -14.25
N GLU A 351 -27.23 -7.74 -15.21
CA GLU A 351 -27.40 -6.53 -16.01
C GLU A 351 -27.55 -6.94 -17.49
N VAL A 352 -28.57 -6.44 -18.19
CA VAL A 352 -28.83 -6.80 -19.60
C VAL A 352 -28.69 -5.57 -20.49
N THR A 353 -27.74 -5.61 -21.43
CA THR A 353 -27.32 -4.44 -22.22
C THR A 353 -27.24 -4.75 -23.72
N PRO A 354 -27.65 -3.81 -24.60
CA PRO A 354 -28.37 -2.56 -24.31
C PRO A 354 -29.84 -2.83 -23.96
N ALA A 355 -30.49 -1.89 -23.24
CA ALA A 355 -31.93 -1.98 -22.92
C ALA A 355 -32.86 -1.69 -24.13
N HIS A 356 -32.30 -1.14 -25.21
CA HIS A 356 -32.93 -0.99 -26.51
C HIS A 356 -31.95 -1.42 -27.61
N LEU A 357 -32.37 -2.34 -28.48
CA LEU A 357 -31.58 -2.83 -29.60
C LEU A 357 -32.28 -2.50 -30.93
N ASP A 358 -31.74 -1.48 -31.61
CA ASP A 358 -32.09 -1.13 -32.97
C ASP A 358 -31.26 -1.96 -33.97
N PHE A 359 -31.92 -2.46 -35.02
CA PHE A 359 -31.31 -3.18 -36.14
C PHE A 359 -31.02 -2.27 -37.34
N GLY A 360 -31.58 -1.05 -37.36
CA GLY A 360 -31.52 -0.11 -38.47
C GLY A 360 -32.28 -0.60 -39.71
N PRO A 361 -32.01 0.00 -40.89
CA PRO A 361 -32.59 -0.46 -42.15
C PRO A 361 -32.01 -1.81 -42.60
N VAL A 362 -32.90 -2.74 -42.93
CA VAL A 362 -32.59 -4.10 -43.42
C VAL A 362 -33.37 -4.36 -44.71
N ALA A 363 -32.71 -4.99 -45.69
CA ALA A 363 -33.33 -5.29 -46.98
C ALA A 363 -34.42 -6.36 -46.86
N PHE A 364 -35.57 -6.15 -47.50
CA PHE A 364 -36.63 -7.17 -47.59
C PHE A 364 -36.10 -8.48 -48.18
N GLY A 365 -36.35 -9.60 -47.48
CA GLY A 365 -35.86 -10.92 -47.86
C GLY A 365 -34.42 -11.24 -47.41
N MET A 366 -33.72 -10.29 -46.79
CA MET A 366 -32.49 -10.54 -46.04
C MET A 366 -32.77 -10.46 -44.53
N THR A 367 -31.75 -10.73 -43.71
CA THR A 367 -31.82 -10.64 -42.25
C THR A 367 -30.68 -9.80 -41.70
N ALA A 368 -30.75 -9.46 -40.42
CA ALA A 368 -29.64 -8.90 -39.66
C ALA A 368 -29.65 -9.50 -38.25
N THR A 369 -28.47 -9.87 -37.73
CA THR A 369 -28.32 -10.41 -36.38
C THR A 369 -27.49 -9.46 -35.52
N ARG A 370 -27.93 -9.20 -34.28
CA ARG A 370 -27.25 -8.38 -33.29
C ARG A 370 -27.38 -9.00 -31.89
N ASP A 371 -26.39 -8.77 -31.04
CA ASP A 371 -26.33 -9.35 -29.70
C ASP A 371 -26.93 -8.42 -28.64
N VAL A 372 -27.64 -9.02 -27.67
CA VAL A 372 -27.76 -8.49 -26.30
C VAL A 372 -26.73 -9.20 -25.42
N THR A 373 -26.05 -8.46 -24.55
CA THR A 373 -25.11 -9.01 -23.57
C THR A 373 -25.76 -9.03 -22.19
N VAL A 374 -25.87 -10.23 -21.63
CA VAL A 374 -26.23 -10.49 -20.24
C VAL A 374 -24.94 -10.55 -19.42
N ASN A 375 -24.80 -9.67 -18.44
CA ASN A 375 -23.60 -9.50 -17.61
C ASN A 375 -23.92 -9.88 -16.17
N ASN A 376 -23.20 -10.85 -15.62
CA ASN A 376 -23.43 -11.31 -14.25
C ASN A 376 -22.61 -10.49 -13.24
N ARG A 377 -23.18 -9.40 -12.71
CA ARG A 377 -22.55 -8.64 -11.60
C ARG A 377 -22.72 -9.33 -10.24
N CYS A 378 -23.46 -10.42 -10.16
CA CYS A 378 -23.53 -11.23 -8.95
C CYS A 378 -22.17 -11.89 -8.66
N ARG A 379 -21.82 -12.03 -7.38
CA ARG A 379 -20.58 -12.71 -6.94
C ARG A 379 -20.62 -14.24 -7.03
N GLU A 380 -21.72 -14.77 -7.57
CA GLU A 380 -22.06 -16.20 -7.66
C GLU A 380 -22.56 -16.50 -9.08
N GLU A 381 -22.47 -17.75 -9.52
CA GLU A 381 -22.98 -18.16 -10.83
C GLU A 381 -24.50 -17.91 -10.94
N THR A 382 -24.92 -17.29 -12.04
CA THR A 382 -26.34 -17.08 -12.37
C THR A 382 -26.66 -17.75 -13.69
N THR A 383 -27.78 -18.47 -13.74
CA THR A 383 -28.21 -19.20 -14.94
C THR A 383 -29.26 -18.41 -15.70
N VAL A 384 -29.05 -18.14 -16.98
CA VAL A 384 -30.11 -17.66 -17.89
C VAL A 384 -30.98 -18.85 -18.27
N THR A 385 -32.19 -18.90 -17.72
CA THR A 385 -33.12 -20.04 -17.81
C THR A 385 -34.24 -19.84 -18.83
N GLY A 386 -34.51 -18.60 -19.25
CA GLY A 386 -35.52 -18.29 -20.25
C GLY A 386 -35.13 -17.12 -21.15
N LEU A 387 -35.43 -17.25 -22.44
CA LEU A 387 -35.34 -16.19 -23.44
C LEU A 387 -36.65 -16.18 -24.21
N HIS A 388 -37.54 -15.22 -23.90
CA HIS A 388 -38.84 -15.10 -24.56
C HIS A 388 -38.86 -13.89 -25.48
N LEU A 389 -39.13 -14.11 -26.76
CA LEU A 389 -39.03 -13.08 -27.80
C LEU A 389 -40.40 -12.82 -28.43
N THR A 390 -40.88 -11.58 -28.32
CA THR A 390 -42.20 -11.14 -28.81
C THR A 390 -42.03 -10.16 -29.95
N THR A 391 -42.50 -10.50 -31.15
CA THR A 391 -42.69 -9.50 -32.23
C THR A 391 -43.99 -8.74 -31.98
N GLN A 392 -43.95 -7.40 -31.98
CA GLN A 392 -45.10 -6.54 -31.72
C GLN A 392 -45.67 -5.91 -33.01
N ALA A 393 -44.80 -5.49 -33.93
CA ALA A 393 -45.20 -4.89 -35.22
C ALA A 393 -44.15 -5.13 -36.33
N GLY A 394 -44.60 -5.09 -37.59
CA GLY A 394 -43.72 -5.09 -38.76
C GLY A 394 -43.19 -6.47 -39.18
N GLY A 395 -41.86 -6.56 -39.38
CA GLY A 395 -41.13 -7.81 -39.61
C GLY A 395 -40.95 -8.65 -38.35
N TYR A 396 -40.35 -9.83 -38.49
CA TYR A 396 -40.15 -10.75 -37.37
C TYR A 396 -38.80 -10.57 -36.68
N PHE A 397 -38.80 -10.79 -35.37
CA PHE A 397 -37.59 -11.06 -34.58
C PHE A 397 -37.58 -12.54 -34.19
N THR A 398 -36.43 -13.21 -34.35
CA THR A 398 -36.18 -14.59 -33.89
C THR A 398 -34.88 -14.66 -33.08
N LEU A 399 -34.72 -15.62 -32.17
CA LEU A 399 -33.41 -15.86 -31.56
C LEU A 399 -32.47 -16.50 -32.59
N ALA A 400 -31.19 -16.13 -32.56
CA ALA A 400 -30.16 -16.71 -33.43
C ALA A 400 -29.73 -18.12 -32.97
N GLN A 401 -29.81 -18.37 -31.67
CA GLN A 401 -29.63 -19.68 -31.03
C GLN A 401 -30.96 -20.20 -30.46
N PRO A 402 -31.17 -21.53 -30.36
CA PRO A 402 -32.30 -22.06 -29.60
C PRO A 402 -32.20 -21.66 -28.11
N PRO A 403 -33.32 -21.41 -27.41
CA PRO A 403 -33.30 -21.11 -25.99
C PRO A 403 -32.93 -22.36 -25.19
N SER A 404 -31.74 -22.35 -24.60
CA SER A 404 -31.27 -23.34 -23.63
C SER A 404 -30.82 -22.65 -22.33
N SER A 405 -30.79 -23.42 -21.25
CA SER A 405 -30.31 -22.95 -19.94
C SER A 405 -28.79 -22.74 -20.00
N HIS A 406 -28.31 -21.53 -19.69
CA HIS A 406 -26.89 -21.16 -19.77
C HIS A 406 -26.37 -20.63 -18.43
N PRO A 407 -25.40 -21.29 -17.77
CA PRO A 407 -24.72 -20.73 -16.61
C PRO A 407 -23.80 -19.57 -17.01
N VAL A 408 -23.73 -18.54 -16.17
CA VAL A 408 -22.85 -17.37 -16.34
C VAL A 408 -22.09 -17.16 -15.05
N ALA A 409 -20.77 -17.36 -15.08
CA ALA A 409 -19.88 -17.21 -13.93
C ALA A 409 -19.88 -15.77 -13.37
N PRO A 410 -19.42 -15.53 -12.13
CA PRO A 410 -19.27 -14.19 -11.55
C PRO A 410 -18.41 -13.27 -12.43
N GLY A 411 -18.89 -12.08 -12.76
CA GLY A 411 -18.22 -11.16 -13.69
C GLY A 411 -18.19 -11.63 -15.16
N GLY A 412 -18.78 -12.79 -15.45
CA GLY A 412 -18.89 -13.34 -16.80
C GLY A 412 -20.05 -12.75 -17.60
N THR A 413 -20.03 -12.97 -18.91
CA THR A 413 -21.05 -12.48 -19.84
C THR A 413 -21.57 -13.58 -20.76
N LEU A 414 -22.87 -13.56 -21.05
CA LEU A 414 -23.52 -14.37 -22.09
C LEU A 414 -24.05 -13.46 -23.20
N LYS A 415 -23.78 -13.82 -24.46
CA LYS A 415 -24.35 -13.16 -25.64
C LYS A 415 -25.60 -13.87 -26.13
N VAL A 416 -26.69 -13.12 -26.23
CA VAL A 416 -27.97 -13.56 -26.80
C VAL A 416 -28.11 -12.92 -28.18
N GLY A 417 -27.91 -13.71 -29.23
CA GLY A 417 -28.10 -13.22 -30.60
C GLY A 417 -29.58 -13.15 -30.95
N ILE A 418 -30.03 -12.01 -31.48
CA ILE A 418 -31.38 -11.80 -32.00
C ILE A 418 -31.27 -11.46 -33.49
N THR A 419 -32.11 -12.08 -34.32
CA THR A 419 -32.16 -11.91 -35.78
C THR A 419 -33.45 -11.23 -36.18
N PHE A 420 -33.35 -10.07 -36.83
CA PHE A 420 -34.46 -9.36 -37.45
C PHE A 420 -34.63 -9.77 -38.92
N SER A 421 -35.88 -9.95 -39.34
CA SER A 421 -36.31 -10.43 -40.66
C SER A 421 -37.49 -9.57 -41.19
N PRO A 422 -37.22 -8.47 -41.92
CA PRO A 422 -38.26 -7.58 -42.43
C PRO A 422 -39.16 -8.21 -43.50
N ARG A 423 -40.45 -7.87 -43.48
CA ARG A 423 -41.45 -8.33 -44.45
C ARG A 423 -41.87 -7.21 -45.41
N ALA A 424 -41.78 -7.48 -46.71
CA ALA A 424 -42.35 -6.59 -47.73
C ALA A 424 -43.88 -6.48 -47.58
N GLY A 425 -44.41 -5.27 -47.75
CA GLY A 425 -45.86 -5.00 -47.72
C GLY A 425 -46.47 -4.82 -46.33
N VAL A 426 -45.71 -4.98 -45.25
CA VAL A 426 -46.04 -4.49 -43.90
C VAL A 426 -45.29 -3.16 -43.69
N GLY A 427 -45.77 -2.29 -42.78
CA GLY A 427 -45.16 -0.99 -42.52
C GLY A 427 -43.66 -1.08 -42.21
N SER A 428 -42.88 -0.10 -42.67
CA SER A 428 -41.41 -0.18 -42.65
C SER A 428 -40.85 -0.30 -41.23
N ALA A 429 -41.36 0.49 -40.29
CA ALA A 429 -41.00 0.38 -38.87
C ALA A 429 -41.52 -0.93 -38.25
N SER A 430 -40.61 -1.69 -37.64
CA SER A 430 -40.88 -2.94 -36.92
C SER A 430 -40.47 -2.81 -35.46
N SER A 431 -41.19 -3.49 -34.55
CA SER A 431 -40.89 -3.48 -33.11
C SER A 431 -41.11 -4.83 -32.45
N GLY A 432 -40.39 -5.05 -31.35
CA GLY A 432 -40.49 -6.26 -30.54
C GLY A 432 -39.91 -6.08 -29.15
N GLN A 433 -39.85 -7.18 -28.40
CA GLN A 433 -39.28 -7.23 -27.06
C GLN A 433 -38.63 -8.59 -26.80
N LEU A 434 -37.44 -8.59 -26.22
CA LEU A 434 -36.83 -9.75 -25.59
C LEU A 434 -37.02 -9.65 -24.08
N ALA A 435 -37.49 -10.72 -23.45
CA ALA A 435 -37.46 -10.93 -22.02
C ALA A 435 -36.39 -11.98 -21.69
N VAL A 436 -35.43 -11.61 -20.83
CA VAL A 436 -34.32 -12.45 -20.38
C VAL A 436 -34.58 -12.88 -18.94
N THR A 437 -35.01 -14.12 -18.75
CA THR A 437 -35.21 -14.70 -17.43
C THR A 437 -33.91 -15.28 -16.90
N SER A 438 -33.43 -14.74 -15.77
CA SER A 438 -32.27 -15.23 -15.03
C SER A 438 -32.69 -15.91 -13.73
N THR A 439 -31.88 -16.83 -13.24
CA THR A 439 -32.15 -17.64 -12.04
C THR A 439 -30.88 -17.85 -11.25
N GLN A 440 -30.89 -17.38 -10.00
CA GLN A 440 -29.78 -17.49 -9.07
C GLN A 440 -30.27 -18.27 -7.85
N ARG A 441 -29.72 -19.46 -7.63
CA ARG A 441 -30.21 -20.43 -6.62
C ARG A 441 -31.70 -20.73 -6.80
N SER A 442 -32.55 -20.20 -5.92
CA SER A 442 -34.01 -20.37 -5.92
C SER A 442 -34.80 -19.12 -6.35
N SER A 443 -34.13 -18.00 -6.64
CA SER A 443 -34.79 -16.75 -7.03
C SER A 443 -34.65 -16.49 -8.53
N THR A 444 -35.66 -15.85 -9.12
CA THR A 444 -35.77 -15.63 -10.57
C THR A 444 -36.06 -14.16 -10.88
N SER A 445 -35.29 -13.57 -11.79
CA SER A 445 -35.57 -12.24 -12.36
C SER A 445 -35.98 -12.34 -13.82
N THR A 446 -36.54 -11.29 -14.39
CA THR A 446 -36.73 -11.16 -15.84
C THR A 446 -36.56 -9.72 -16.28
N ASP A 447 -35.51 -9.48 -17.07
CA ASP A 447 -35.15 -8.16 -17.60
C ASP A 447 -35.66 -8.01 -19.05
N GLY A 448 -36.06 -6.80 -19.43
CA GLY A 448 -36.70 -6.55 -20.72
C GLY A 448 -35.86 -5.64 -21.63
N VAL A 449 -35.53 -6.13 -22.83
CA VAL A 449 -34.91 -5.34 -23.91
C VAL A 449 -35.95 -5.03 -24.98
N THR A 450 -36.10 -3.76 -25.34
CA THR A 450 -36.96 -3.32 -26.46
C THR A 450 -36.21 -3.45 -27.79
N LEU A 451 -36.91 -3.85 -28.85
CA LEU A 451 -36.33 -4.13 -30.16
C LEU A 451 -36.97 -3.24 -31.22
N SER A 452 -36.18 -2.70 -32.14
CA SER A 452 -36.65 -1.94 -33.29
C SER A 452 -35.84 -2.24 -34.56
N GLY A 453 -36.40 -1.94 -35.72
CA GLY A 453 -35.71 -2.09 -37.00
C GLY A 453 -36.60 -1.67 -38.16
N GLU A 454 -36.01 -1.35 -39.31
CA GLU A 454 -36.76 -0.86 -40.47
C GLU A 454 -36.61 -1.80 -41.67
N GLY A 455 -37.72 -2.26 -42.24
CA GLY A 455 -37.75 -2.98 -43.52
C GLY A 455 -37.75 -2.02 -44.71
N ARG A 456 -36.73 -2.10 -45.57
CA ARG A 456 -36.64 -1.29 -46.80
C ARG A 456 -36.43 -2.16 -48.05
N ALA A 457 -36.87 -1.64 -49.19
CA ALA A 457 -36.48 -2.15 -50.50
C ALA A 457 -35.18 -1.45 -50.94
N PHE A 458 -34.23 -2.23 -51.47
CA PHE A 458 -32.97 -1.74 -52.04
C PHE A 458 -32.87 -2.15 -53.50
N ALA A 459 -32.16 -1.36 -54.30
CA ALA A 459 -31.77 -1.76 -55.65
C ALA A 459 -30.75 -2.91 -55.62
N PRO A 460 -30.58 -3.67 -56.72
CA PRO A 460 -29.47 -4.63 -56.85
C PRO A 460 -28.12 -3.95 -56.61
N CYS A 461 -27.42 -4.36 -55.56
CA CYS A 461 -26.15 -3.75 -55.17
C CYS A 461 -25.06 -3.92 -56.23
N GLU A 462 -24.59 -2.82 -56.81
CA GLU A 462 -23.40 -2.79 -57.67
C GLU A 462 -22.16 -2.46 -56.84
N TYR A 463 -21.17 -3.37 -56.82
CA TYR A 463 -20.00 -3.23 -55.97
C TYR A 463 -18.70 -3.66 -56.66
N ALA A 464 -17.59 -3.09 -56.17
CA ALA A 464 -16.23 -3.55 -56.44
C ALA A 464 -15.66 -4.26 -55.19
N LEU A 465 -14.91 -5.34 -55.44
CA LEU A 465 -14.29 -6.21 -54.44
C LEU A 465 -13.08 -6.91 -55.10
N PRO A 466 -11.91 -7.06 -54.43
CA PRO A 466 -10.81 -7.85 -54.98
C PRO A 466 -11.19 -9.35 -54.99
N PRO A 467 -10.89 -10.12 -56.05
CA PRO A 467 -11.20 -11.57 -56.08
C PRO A 467 -10.22 -12.42 -55.27
N VAL A 468 -9.04 -11.89 -54.96
CA VAL A 468 -7.99 -12.54 -54.17
C VAL A 468 -7.36 -11.49 -53.25
N LEU A 469 -7.12 -11.87 -51.98
CA LEU A 469 -6.25 -11.15 -51.06
C LEU A 469 -5.02 -12.01 -50.78
N ASP A 470 -3.90 -11.61 -51.38
CA ASP A 470 -2.61 -12.29 -51.29
C ASP A 470 -1.71 -11.62 -50.26
N PHE A 471 -1.34 -12.36 -49.22
CA PHE A 471 -0.44 -11.95 -48.14
C PHE A 471 1.05 -12.14 -48.50
N GLY A 472 1.38 -12.85 -49.58
CA GLY A 472 2.75 -13.15 -49.96
C GLY A 472 3.47 -14.05 -48.95
N GLN A 473 4.79 -13.90 -48.88
CA GLN A 473 5.64 -14.57 -47.89
C GLN A 473 5.61 -13.81 -46.57
N VAL A 474 5.31 -14.52 -45.48
CA VAL A 474 5.28 -14.01 -44.11
C VAL A 474 6.16 -14.91 -43.24
N PRO A 475 7.12 -14.34 -42.46
CA PRO A 475 7.94 -15.15 -41.56
C PRO A 475 7.10 -15.90 -40.53
N VAL A 476 7.42 -17.17 -40.27
CA VAL A 476 6.69 -18.03 -39.32
C VAL A 476 6.56 -17.34 -37.96
N GLY A 477 5.33 -17.29 -37.43
CA GLY A 477 4.99 -16.62 -36.18
C GLY A 477 4.77 -15.10 -36.27
N SER A 478 5.13 -14.44 -37.37
CA SER A 478 4.81 -13.01 -37.59
C SER A 478 3.38 -12.83 -38.10
N GLU A 479 2.72 -11.70 -37.76
CA GLU A 479 1.37 -11.39 -38.24
C GLU A 479 1.36 -10.21 -39.23
N VAL A 480 0.71 -10.39 -40.38
CA VAL A 480 0.38 -9.30 -41.34
C VAL A 480 -1.13 -9.11 -41.37
N ALA A 481 -1.62 -7.87 -41.31
CA ALA A 481 -3.04 -7.53 -41.45
C ALA A 481 -3.31 -6.76 -42.76
N LEU A 482 -4.14 -7.31 -43.65
CA LEU A 482 -4.54 -6.70 -44.92
C LEU A 482 -6.06 -6.55 -45.00
N GLY A 483 -6.57 -5.70 -45.90
CA GLY A 483 -8.00 -5.41 -46.03
C GLY A 483 -8.70 -6.12 -47.19
N VAL A 484 -9.85 -6.74 -46.90
CA VAL A 484 -10.89 -7.03 -47.90
C VAL A 484 -11.87 -5.86 -47.91
N THR A 485 -11.70 -4.93 -48.85
CA THR A 485 -12.59 -3.76 -48.98
C THR A 485 -13.65 -3.98 -50.06
N LEU A 486 -14.93 -3.92 -49.66
CA LEU A 486 -16.08 -3.86 -50.55
C LEU A 486 -16.48 -2.39 -50.73
N ARG A 487 -16.63 -1.92 -51.97
CA ARG A 487 -17.05 -0.54 -52.28
C ARG A 487 -18.30 -0.53 -53.14
N ASN A 488 -19.32 0.26 -52.76
CA ASN A 488 -20.48 0.51 -53.60
C ASN A 488 -20.06 1.37 -54.82
N THR A 489 -20.34 0.88 -56.02
CA THR A 489 -20.02 1.55 -57.30
C THR A 489 -21.26 1.99 -58.08
N GLY A 490 -22.46 1.68 -57.61
CA GLY A 490 -23.73 2.09 -58.23
C GLY A 490 -24.16 3.51 -57.85
N SER A 491 -25.31 3.95 -58.39
CA SER A 491 -25.97 5.22 -58.03
C SER A 491 -26.86 5.13 -56.79
N GLU A 492 -27.19 3.92 -56.34
CA GLU A 492 -28.15 3.63 -55.27
C GLU A 492 -27.44 3.08 -54.02
N ALA A 493 -28.07 3.21 -52.85
CA ALA A 493 -27.57 2.61 -51.62
C ALA A 493 -27.57 1.07 -51.69
N CYS A 494 -26.48 0.44 -51.23
CA CYS A 494 -26.31 -1.00 -51.17
C CYS A 494 -26.48 -1.50 -49.72
N PHE A 495 -27.33 -2.49 -49.48
CA PHE A 495 -27.39 -3.15 -48.18
C PHE A 495 -26.44 -4.37 -48.14
N LEU A 496 -25.62 -4.44 -47.10
CA LEU A 496 -24.76 -5.55 -46.75
C LEU A 496 -25.27 -6.17 -45.44
N SER A 497 -25.55 -7.47 -45.44
CA SER A 497 -26.01 -8.20 -44.25
C SER A 497 -24.85 -8.59 -43.32
N ALA A 498 -23.73 -9.03 -43.88
CA ALA A 498 -22.47 -9.30 -43.18
C ALA A 498 -21.30 -9.42 -44.17
N LEU A 499 -20.06 -9.32 -43.65
CA LEU A 499 -18.80 -9.64 -44.35
C LEU A 499 -17.81 -10.25 -43.32
N GLN A 500 -17.32 -11.46 -43.57
CA GLN A 500 -16.61 -12.30 -42.60
C GLN A 500 -15.62 -13.29 -43.25
N LEU A 501 -14.96 -14.13 -42.44
CA LEU A 501 -14.28 -15.34 -42.92
C LEU A 501 -15.29 -16.49 -43.04
N ALA A 502 -15.22 -17.24 -44.14
CA ALA A 502 -16.04 -18.42 -44.36
C ALA A 502 -15.55 -19.60 -43.51
N SER A 503 -16.49 -20.44 -43.05
CA SER A 503 -16.17 -21.65 -42.29
C SER A 503 -15.36 -22.64 -43.14
N GLY A 504 -14.26 -23.14 -42.58
CA GLY A 504 -13.29 -23.96 -43.31
C GLY A 504 -12.09 -23.20 -43.89
N SER A 505 -12.00 -21.87 -43.71
CA SER A 505 -10.74 -21.14 -43.89
C SER A 505 -9.66 -21.64 -42.91
N ASP A 506 -8.39 -21.63 -43.33
CA ASP A 506 -7.28 -22.03 -42.46
C ASP A 506 -7.19 -21.14 -41.19
N PRO A 507 -6.98 -21.73 -39.99
CA PRO A 507 -6.93 -20.98 -38.72
C PRO A 507 -5.75 -20.00 -38.58
N ALA A 508 -4.78 -20.01 -39.51
CA ALA A 508 -3.79 -18.94 -39.63
C ALA A 508 -4.41 -17.58 -40.02
N PHE A 509 -5.62 -17.58 -40.62
CA PHE A 509 -6.38 -16.36 -40.92
C PHE A 509 -7.39 -16.02 -39.82
N ARG A 510 -7.43 -14.75 -39.41
CA ARG A 510 -8.32 -14.23 -38.35
C ARG A 510 -8.89 -12.87 -38.75
N ALA A 511 -10.21 -12.67 -38.57
CA ALA A 511 -10.85 -11.37 -38.78
C ALA A 511 -12.07 -11.22 -37.87
N ALA A 512 -12.42 -9.99 -37.51
CA ALA A 512 -13.68 -9.70 -36.83
C ALA A 512 -14.80 -9.58 -37.88
N ALA A 513 -15.85 -10.40 -37.78
CA ALA A 513 -16.98 -10.35 -38.70
C ALA A 513 -17.71 -8.99 -38.62
N LEU A 514 -18.00 -8.41 -39.78
CA LEU A 514 -18.71 -7.14 -39.89
C LEU A 514 -20.22 -7.38 -39.98
N SER A 515 -20.98 -6.65 -39.17
CA SER A 515 -22.45 -6.74 -39.08
C SER A 515 -23.17 -5.99 -40.21
N ASN A 516 -24.50 -5.93 -40.14
CA ASN A 516 -25.33 -5.29 -41.15
C ASN A 516 -25.05 -3.79 -41.31
N SER A 517 -24.97 -3.31 -42.55
CA SER A 517 -24.72 -1.91 -42.90
C SER A 517 -25.40 -1.51 -44.21
N VAL A 518 -25.65 -0.21 -44.37
CA VAL A 518 -26.01 0.40 -45.66
C VAL A 518 -24.82 1.21 -46.15
N LEU A 519 -24.35 0.90 -47.37
CA LEU A 519 -23.27 1.60 -48.05
C LEU A 519 -23.87 2.53 -49.10
N GLU A 520 -23.86 3.82 -48.80
CA GLU A 520 -24.28 4.86 -49.76
C GLU A 520 -23.38 4.88 -51.02
N PRO A 521 -23.82 5.48 -52.14
CA PRO A 521 -23.05 5.53 -53.38
C PRO A 521 -21.60 5.99 -53.19
N GLY A 522 -20.66 5.18 -53.65
CA GLY A 522 -19.22 5.44 -53.51
C GLY A 522 -18.61 5.16 -52.13
N LYS A 523 -19.39 4.79 -51.11
CA LYS A 523 -18.88 4.36 -49.79
C LYS A 523 -18.32 2.94 -49.82
N LYS A 524 -17.44 2.66 -48.86
CA LYS A 524 -16.75 1.37 -48.71
C LYS A 524 -16.87 0.80 -47.29
N LEU A 525 -16.55 -0.48 -47.16
CA LEU A 525 -16.39 -1.17 -45.88
C LEU A 525 -15.21 -2.15 -45.98
N THR A 526 -14.35 -2.21 -44.95
CA THR A 526 -13.13 -3.03 -44.96
C THR A 526 -13.15 -4.07 -43.86
N LEU A 527 -13.14 -5.35 -44.24
CA LEU A 527 -12.82 -6.46 -43.34
C LEU A 527 -11.30 -6.57 -43.22
N VAL A 528 -10.75 -6.23 -42.05
CA VAL A 528 -9.32 -6.40 -41.77
C VAL A 528 -9.04 -7.85 -41.42
N VAL A 529 -8.31 -8.54 -42.29
CA VAL A 529 -7.91 -9.94 -42.16
C VAL A 529 -6.44 -10.01 -41.74
N ARG A 530 -6.19 -10.66 -40.61
CA ARG A 530 -4.86 -10.96 -40.06
C ARG A 530 -4.43 -12.37 -40.48
N PHE A 531 -3.17 -12.53 -40.88
CA PHE A 531 -2.56 -13.81 -41.22
C PHE A 531 -1.28 -14.02 -40.39
N GLN A 532 -1.21 -15.12 -39.65
CA GLN A 532 -0.06 -15.52 -38.84
C GLN A 532 0.27 -17.00 -39.10
N PRO A 533 1.20 -17.33 -40.02
CA PRO A 533 1.52 -18.73 -40.34
C PRO A 533 2.23 -19.43 -39.16
N PRO A 534 1.71 -20.57 -38.66
CA PRO A 534 2.32 -21.33 -37.57
C PRO A 534 3.50 -22.23 -38.01
N SER A 535 3.66 -22.46 -39.32
CA SER A 535 4.72 -23.26 -39.92
C SER A 535 5.07 -22.74 -41.31
N GLU A 536 6.14 -23.28 -41.93
CA GLU A 536 6.31 -23.12 -43.36
C GLU A 536 5.20 -23.85 -44.14
N GLY A 537 4.81 -23.31 -45.29
CA GLY A 537 3.76 -23.88 -46.14
C GLY A 537 2.93 -22.83 -46.88
N GLU A 538 2.07 -23.29 -47.79
CA GLU A 538 1.02 -22.46 -48.41
C GLU A 538 -0.27 -22.59 -47.58
N PHE A 539 -0.91 -21.46 -47.28
CA PHE A 539 -2.14 -21.37 -46.48
C PHE A 539 -3.25 -20.74 -47.33
N GLN A 540 -4.48 -21.24 -47.20
CA GLN A 540 -5.63 -20.78 -47.98
C GLN A 540 -6.87 -20.54 -47.11
N GLY A 541 -7.67 -19.55 -47.48
CA GLY A 541 -8.93 -19.24 -46.84
C GLY A 541 -9.89 -18.54 -47.79
N LEU A 542 -11.04 -18.14 -47.28
CA LEU A 542 -12.09 -17.48 -48.05
C LEU A 542 -12.77 -16.43 -47.17
N ALA A 543 -12.79 -15.17 -47.60
CA ALA A 543 -13.70 -14.19 -47.04
C ALA A 543 -15.01 -14.19 -47.84
N GLU A 544 -16.14 -14.10 -47.15
CA GLU A 544 -17.48 -14.11 -47.73
C GLU A 544 -18.36 -13.01 -47.13
N GLY A 545 -19.34 -12.53 -47.89
CA GLY A 545 -20.36 -11.63 -47.37
C GLY A 545 -21.65 -11.73 -48.16
N TRP A 546 -22.69 -10.97 -47.76
CA TRP A 546 -24.01 -11.02 -48.40
C TRP A 546 -24.57 -9.63 -48.67
N VAL A 547 -24.85 -9.33 -49.95
CA VAL A 547 -25.38 -8.02 -50.40
C VAL A 547 -26.77 -8.16 -51.01
N SER A 548 -27.53 -7.06 -51.01
CA SER A 548 -28.86 -6.95 -51.62
C SER A 548 -28.82 -7.03 -53.16
N HIS A 549 -28.56 -8.21 -53.74
CA HIS A 549 -28.58 -8.43 -55.18
C HIS A 549 -29.12 -9.84 -55.54
N PRO A 550 -30.11 -9.98 -56.44
CA PRO A 550 -30.80 -11.26 -56.69
C PRO A 550 -29.92 -12.42 -57.18
N THR A 551 -28.86 -12.17 -57.97
CA THR A 551 -27.97 -13.21 -58.52
C THR A 551 -26.48 -13.07 -58.18
N ARG A 552 -26.06 -12.00 -57.49
CA ARG A 552 -24.68 -11.73 -57.05
C ARG A 552 -24.57 -11.53 -55.53
N GLY A 553 -25.60 -11.93 -54.78
CA GLY A 553 -25.75 -11.65 -53.34
C GLY A 553 -24.77 -12.37 -52.40
N HIS A 554 -23.69 -12.98 -52.90
CA HIS A 554 -22.65 -13.66 -52.13
C HIS A 554 -21.25 -13.28 -52.66
N PRO A 555 -20.74 -12.06 -52.36
CA PRO A 555 -19.34 -11.70 -52.59
C PRO A 555 -18.37 -12.67 -51.91
N LEU A 556 -17.32 -13.06 -52.64
CA LEU A 556 -16.27 -13.99 -52.22
C LEU A 556 -14.88 -13.44 -52.56
N VAL A 557 -13.91 -13.65 -51.66
CA VAL A 557 -12.49 -13.29 -51.85
C VAL A 557 -11.59 -14.44 -51.37
N ASN A 558 -10.82 -15.03 -52.28
CA ASN A 558 -9.86 -16.07 -51.92
C ASN A 558 -8.71 -15.45 -51.12
N LEU A 559 -8.37 -16.04 -49.97
CA LEU A 559 -7.23 -15.64 -49.16
C LEU A 559 -6.07 -16.60 -49.44
N VAL A 560 -4.88 -16.07 -49.70
CA VAL A 560 -3.66 -16.88 -49.90
C VAL A 560 -2.48 -16.25 -49.18
N GLY A 561 -1.59 -17.06 -48.62
CA GLY A 561 -0.37 -16.59 -47.96
C GLY A 561 0.59 -17.75 -47.68
N ARG A 562 1.88 -17.45 -47.57
CA ARG A 562 2.94 -18.46 -47.43
C ARG A 562 3.77 -18.23 -46.18
N GLY A 563 3.85 -19.23 -45.30
CA GLY A 563 4.80 -19.26 -44.19
C GLY A 563 6.21 -19.59 -44.67
N VAL A 564 7.22 -18.86 -44.18
CA VAL A 564 8.64 -19.05 -44.51
C VAL A 564 9.56 -18.81 -43.30
N GLN A 565 10.74 -19.42 -43.27
CA GLN A 565 11.90 -19.01 -42.44
C GLN A 565 12.69 -17.85 -43.09
N GLY A 566 12.03 -17.03 -43.92
CA GLY A 566 12.66 -16.04 -44.81
C GLY A 566 13.46 -14.97 -44.07
N CYS A 567 14.72 -14.80 -44.48
CA CYS A 567 15.67 -13.86 -43.89
C CYS A 567 15.55 -12.41 -44.41
N PHE A 568 14.64 -12.15 -45.37
CA PHE A 568 14.15 -10.80 -45.65
C PHE A 568 12.88 -10.58 -44.85
N SER A 569 12.78 -9.47 -44.13
CA SER A 569 11.58 -9.13 -43.35
C SER A 569 11.23 -7.65 -43.45
N VAL A 570 9.99 -7.30 -43.14
CA VAL A 570 9.53 -5.91 -43.05
C VAL A 570 8.90 -5.73 -41.67
N GLN A 571 9.41 -4.78 -40.89
CA GLN A 571 9.00 -4.58 -39.49
C GLN A 571 8.61 -3.12 -39.19
N PRO A 572 7.47 -2.88 -38.52
CA PRO A 572 6.44 -3.88 -38.20
C PRO A 572 5.78 -4.42 -39.50
N THR A 573 5.38 -5.69 -39.47
CA THR A 573 4.67 -6.37 -40.57
C THR A 573 3.28 -5.79 -40.82
N THR A 574 2.73 -5.08 -39.83
CA THR A 574 1.53 -4.25 -39.94
C THR A 574 1.81 -2.89 -39.30
N VAL A 575 1.68 -1.81 -40.06
CA VAL A 575 1.74 -0.44 -39.57
C VAL A 575 0.33 -0.01 -39.17
N ASP A 576 0.05 -0.08 -37.87
CA ASP A 576 -1.22 0.37 -37.30
C ASP A 576 -1.17 1.87 -36.98
N PHE A 577 -2.10 2.62 -37.56
CA PHE A 577 -2.27 4.05 -37.33
C PHE A 577 -3.31 4.35 -36.24
N GLY A 578 -4.08 3.36 -35.76
CA GLY A 578 -5.17 3.53 -34.80
C GLY A 578 -6.31 4.41 -35.33
N ILE A 579 -7.10 4.95 -34.41
CA ILE A 579 -8.15 5.94 -34.73
C ILE A 579 -7.51 7.29 -35.05
N ASN A 580 -7.74 7.82 -36.25
CA ASN A 580 -7.43 9.20 -36.61
C ASN A 580 -8.73 9.93 -36.95
N ARG A 581 -9.00 11.09 -36.32
CA ARG A 581 -10.25 11.83 -36.56
C ARG A 581 -10.19 12.53 -37.92
N LEU A 582 -11.34 12.69 -38.59
CA LEU A 582 -11.41 13.25 -39.95
C LEU A 582 -10.99 14.74 -40.04
N VAL A 583 -11.04 15.46 -38.92
CA VAL A 583 -10.53 16.83 -38.81
C VAL A 583 -9.00 16.89 -38.62
N CYS A 584 -8.35 15.78 -38.27
CA CYS A 584 -6.94 15.75 -37.94
C CYS A 584 -6.03 15.78 -39.17
N GLY A 585 -4.83 16.30 -38.95
CA GLY A 585 -3.74 16.16 -39.89
C GLY A 585 -3.41 14.68 -40.20
N PRO A 586 -2.78 14.42 -41.35
CA PRO A 586 -2.43 13.06 -41.74
C PRO A 586 -1.30 12.51 -40.86
N ARG A 587 -1.54 11.37 -40.22
CA ARG A 587 -0.54 10.71 -39.39
C ARG A 587 0.57 10.11 -40.24
N THR A 588 1.76 10.02 -39.65
CA THR A 588 2.95 9.41 -40.26
C THR A 588 3.54 8.36 -39.32
N ARG A 589 3.94 7.22 -39.86
CA ARG A 589 4.59 6.11 -39.15
C ARG A 589 5.78 5.60 -39.97
N GLU A 590 6.77 5.03 -39.30
CA GLU A 590 7.99 4.52 -39.93
C GLU A 590 8.04 3.00 -39.82
N PHE A 591 8.60 2.38 -40.85
CA PHE A 591 8.77 0.93 -40.92
C PHE A 591 10.03 0.60 -41.74
N MET A 592 10.59 -0.59 -41.53
CA MET A 592 11.93 -0.93 -41.98
C MET A 592 11.91 -2.24 -42.76
N ALA A 593 12.48 -2.25 -43.96
CA ALA A 593 12.81 -3.49 -44.67
C ALA A 593 14.21 -3.94 -44.26
N TYR A 594 14.33 -5.16 -43.73
CA TYR A 594 15.57 -5.77 -43.25
C TYR A 594 16.06 -6.85 -44.19
N ASN A 595 17.38 -6.95 -44.34
CA ASN A 595 18.05 -8.07 -44.97
C ASN A 595 18.96 -8.78 -43.96
N ASP A 596 18.42 -9.78 -43.27
CA ASP A 596 19.15 -10.65 -42.35
C ASP A 596 19.73 -11.88 -43.08
N CYS A 597 19.68 -11.91 -44.42
CA CYS A 597 20.24 -13.00 -45.23
C CYS A 597 21.77 -12.96 -45.27
N PRO A 598 22.45 -14.11 -45.52
CA PRO A 598 23.91 -14.20 -45.65
C PRO A 598 24.54 -13.42 -46.83
N GLY A 599 23.75 -12.68 -47.61
CA GLY A 599 24.18 -11.95 -48.80
C GLY A 599 23.14 -10.88 -49.22
N ASP A 600 23.54 -10.06 -50.18
CA ASP A 600 22.76 -8.89 -50.63
C ASP A 600 21.40 -9.25 -51.26
N VAL A 601 20.32 -8.76 -50.66
CA VAL A 601 18.96 -8.89 -51.20
C VAL A 601 18.62 -7.70 -52.08
N LYS A 602 18.31 -7.95 -53.36
CA LYS A 602 17.83 -6.91 -54.29
C LYS A 602 16.32 -6.87 -54.34
N VAL A 603 15.74 -5.81 -53.79
CA VAL A 603 14.35 -5.42 -54.00
C VAL A 603 14.24 -4.82 -55.40
N THR A 604 13.43 -5.41 -56.26
CA THR A 604 13.19 -4.97 -57.65
C THR A 604 11.97 -4.06 -57.78
N GLY A 605 11.04 -4.11 -56.83
CA GLY A 605 9.88 -3.21 -56.79
C GLY A 605 9.30 -3.04 -55.39
N MET A 606 8.69 -1.88 -55.15
CA MET A 606 7.82 -1.56 -54.02
C MET A 606 6.56 -0.90 -54.58
N ARG A 607 5.37 -1.39 -54.20
CA ARG A 607 4.07 -0.88 -54.68
C ARG A 607 3.09 -0.74 -53.52
N LEU A 608 2.37 0.38 -53.47
CA LEU A 608 1.21 0.53 -52.60
C LEU A 608 -0.06 0.07 -53.37
N GLU A 609 -0.82 -0.84 -52.77
CA GLU A 609 -2.06 -1.39 -53.29
C GLU A 609 -3.19 -1.05 -52.30
N GLN A 610 -4.11 -0.19 -52.71
CA GLN A 610 -5.19 0.35 -51.85
C GLN A 610 -6.48 0.59 -52.65
N PRO A 611 -7.66 0.56 -52.00
CA PRO A 611 -8.96 0.78 -52.65
C PRO A 611 -9.29 2.28 -52.86
N GLY A 612 -8.58 3.19 -52.19
CA GLY A 612 -8.78 4.64 -52.24
C GLY A 612 -7.46 5.41 -52.41
N GLN A 613 -7.30 6.51 -51.67
CA GLN A 613 -6.09 7.34 -51.67
C GLN A 613 -5.67 7.79 -50.25
N GLU A 614 -6.14 7.08 -49.23
CA GLU A 614 -5.97 7.44 -47.82
C GLU A 614 -4.52 7.22 -47.36
N PHE A 615 -3.81 6.26 -47.95
CA PHE A 615 -2.42 5.96 -47.65
C PHE A 615 -1.45 6.49 -48.71
N ALA A 616 -0.25 6.86 -48.26
CA ALA A 616 0.91 7.09 -49.12
C ALA A 616 2.17 6.49 -48.47
N VAL A 617 3.10 6.01 -49.29
CA VAL A 617 4.36 5.39 -48.84
C VAL A 617 5.52 5.99 -49.61
N SER A 618 6.62 6.29 -48.91
CA SER A 618 7.88 6.77 -49.49
C SER A 618 9.08 6.05 -48.86
N GLY A 619 10.21 6.03 -49.58
CA GLY A 619 11.43 5.38 -49.13
C GLY A 619 12.41 5.10 -50.28
N ALA A 620 13.62 4.67 -49.93
CA ALA A 620 14.72 4.45 -50.89
C ALA A 620 14.66 3.06 -51.56
N LEU A 621 13.54 2.74 -52.22
CA LEU A 621 13.34 1.49 -52.97
C LEU A 621 12.81 1.78 -54.38
N PRO A 622 13.09 0.94 -55.41
CA PRO A 622 13.85 -0.32 -55.35
C PRO A 622 15.37 -0.12 -55.16
N ALA A 623 16.00 -1.02 -54.41
CA ALA A 623 17.43 -0.97 -54.11
C ALA A 623 18.01 -2.37 -53.82
N THR A 624 19.33 -2.48 -53.80
CA THR A 624 20.03 -3.61 -53.17
C THR A 624 20.30 -3.27 -51.71
N ILE A 625 19.88 -4.16 -50.81
CA ILE A 625 20.13 -4.06 -49.37
C ILE A 625 21.28 -5.02 -49.04
N PRO A 626 22.43 -4.56 -48.52
CA PRO A 626 23.53 -5.44 -48.12
C PRO A 626 23.12 -6.46 -47.06
N ALA A 627 23.90 -7.53 -46.86
CA ALA A 627 23.73 -8.43 -45.71
C ALA A 627 23.82 -7.67 -44.37
N GLY A 628 22.88 -7.89 -43.46
CA GLY A 628 22.71 -7.11 -42.22
C GLY A 628 22.23 -5.67 -42.45
N GLY A 629 21.88 -5.30 -43.69
CA GLY A 629 21.42 -3.98 -44.08
C GLY A 629 19.93 -3.78 -43.83
N ARG A 630 19.50 -2.51 -43.79
CA ARG A 630 18.10 -2.12 -43.62
C ARG A 630 17.78 -0.84 -44.36
N VAL A 631 16.57 -0.76 -44.93
CA VAL A 631 16.05 0.44 -45.61
C VAL A 631 14.86 0.99 -44.84
N LYS A 632 14.93 2.29 -44.52
CA LYS A 632 13.84 3.02 -43.85
C LYS A 632 12.78 3.45 -44.85
N LEU A 633 11.53 3.19 -44.49
CA LEU A 633 10.32 3.51 -45.23
C LEU A 633 9.39 4.34 -44.32
N THR A 634 8.57 5.17 -44.94
CA THR A 634 7.65 6.06 -44.24
C THR A 634 6.26 5.90 -44.84
N ALA A 635 5.30 5.50 -44.02
CA ALA A 635 3.89 5.42 -44.38
C ALA A 635 3.14 6.62 -43.78
N LYS A 636 2.17 7.13 -44.54
CA LYS A 636 1.30 8.26 -44.17
C LYS A 636 -0.14 7.82 -44.33
N TYR A 637 -1.00 8.18 -43.38
CA TYR A 637 -2.43 7.88 -43.37
C TYR A 637 -3.27 9.15 -43.21
N SER A 638 -4.26 9.32 -44.08
CA SER A 638 -5.13 10.48 -44.21
C SER A 638 -6.56 9.98 -44.46
N PRO A 639 -7.36 9.69 -43.41
CA PRO A 639 -8.74 9.22 -43.62
C PRO A 639 -9.59 10.30 -44.30
N VAL A 640 -10.48 9.87 -45.20
CA VAL A 640 -11.41 10.76 -45.92
C VAL A 640 -12.89 10.50 -45.57
N GLU A 641 -13.17 9.40 -44.86
CA GLU A 641 -14.49 9.03 -44.36
C GLU A 641 -14.39 8.17 -43.10
N GLU A 642 -15.49 8.02 -42.37
CA GLU A 642 -15.54 7.18 -41.17
C GLU A 642 -15.60 5.68 -41.55
N GLY A 643 -14.77 4.87 -40.88
CA GLY A 643 -14.67 3.43 -41.13
C GLY A 643 -13.24 2.91 -40.98
N GLU A 644 -13.08 1.61 -41.19
CA GLU A 644 -11.76 0.95 -41.24
C GLU A 644 -11.14 1.11 -42.64
N ASP A 645 -9.91 1.62 -42.68
CA ASP A 645 -9.08 1.75 -43.88
C ASP A 645 -7.92 0.76 -43.83
N ALA A 646 -7.62 0.12 -44.97
CA ALA A 646 -6.43 -0.72 -45.09
C ALA A 646 -5.80 -0.67 -46.48
N ALA A 647 -4.49 -0.91 -46.53
CA ALA A 647 -3.70 -1.00 -47.74
C ALA A 647 -2.56 -2.02 -47.60
N THR A 648 -2.01 -2.46 -48.74
CA THR A 648 -0.89 -3.40 -48.82
C THR A 648 0.33 -2.71 -49.42
N VAL A 649 1.47 -2.75 -48.74
CA VAL A 649 2.77 -2.40 -49.32
C VAL A 649 3.44 -3.68 -49.80
N ARG A 650 3.40 -3.91 -51.12
CA ARG A 650 3.96 -5.09 -51.78
C ARG A 650 5.40 -4.87 -52.20
N PHE A 651 6.28 -5.74 -51.74
CA PHE A 651 7.69 -5.79 -52.10
C PHE A 651 7.94 -6.97 -53.02
N THR A 652 8.75 -6.76 -54.07
CA THR A 652 9.18 -7.83 -54.98
C THR A 652 10.69 -7.91 -54.96
N LEU A 653 11.22 -9.11 -54.75
CA LEU A 653 12.64 -9.44 -54.73
C LEU A 653 13.10 -9.99 -56.10
N LYS A 654 14.40 -9.94 -56.37
CA LYS A 654 15.00 -10.38 -57.65
C LYS A 654 14.79 -11.87 -57.95
N ASP A 655 14.67 -12.71 -56.91
CA ASP A 655 14.41 -14.15 -57.00
C ASP A 655 12.93 -14.51 -57.24
N GLY A 656 12.04 -13.51 -57.23
CA GLY A 656 10.59 -13.70 -57.32
C GLY A 656 9.90 -13.79 -55.95
N GLY A 657 10.63 -13.65 -54.83
CA GLY A 657 10.03 -13.51 -53.51
C GLY A 657 9.13 -12.28 -53.44
N VAL A 658 7.92 -12.45 -52.93
CA VAL A 658 6.95 -11.37 -52.72
C VAL A 658 6.62 -11.31 -51.24
N TYR A 659 6.82 -10.15 -50.62
CA TYR A 659 6.59 -9.90 -49.20
C TYR A 659 5.66 -8.70 -49.07
N ASN A 660 4.77 -8.71 -48.09
CA ASN A 660 3.81 -7.63 -47.88
C ASN A 660 3.93 -7.04 -46.47
N ALA A 661 3.73 -5.73 -46.35
CA ALA A 661 3.43 -5.07 -45.09
C ALA A 661 2.03 -4.47 -45.15
N GLY A 662 1.23 -4.69 -44.10
CA GLY A 662 -0.08 -4.07 -43.96
C GLY A 662 0.01 -2.62 -43.50
N LEU A 663 -0.87 -1.76 -44.00
CA LEU A 663 -1.19 -0.47 -43.39
C LEU A 663 -2.65 -0.54 -42.97
N VAL A 664 -2.97 -0.20 -41.71
CA VAL A 664 -4.35 -0.19 -41.18
C VAL A 664 -4.58 1.05 -40.33
N GLY A 665 -5.81 1.56 -40.32
CA GLY A 665 -6.21 2.69 -39.49
C GLY A 665 -7.71 2.93 -39.59
N ARG A 666 -8.27 3.73 -38.67
CA ARG A 666 -9.70 4.01 -38.63
C ARG A 666 -9.98 5.50 -38.71
N GLY A 667 -10.79 5.93 -39.67
CA GLY A 667 -11.37 7.26 -39.72
C GLY A 667 -12.53 7.39 -38.73
N LEU A 668 -12.63 8.53 -38.04
CA LEU A 668 -13.74 8.84 -37.11
C LEU A 668 -14.23 10.27 -37.30
N ALA A 669 -15.54 10.48 -37.42
CA ALA A 669 -16.14 11.80 -37.60
C ALA A 669 -16.41 12.56 -36.28
N LYS A 670 -16.38 11.88 -35.13
CA LYS A 670 -16.65 12.48 -33.81
C LYS A 670 -15.52 13.45 -33.39
N THR A 671 -15.84 14.75 -33.42
CA THR A 671 -14.96 15.87 -33.04
C THR A 671 -15.08 16.28 -31.58
N GLU A 672 -16.21 16.06 -30.93
CA GLU A 672 -16.52 16.56 -29.58
C GLU A 672 -17.08 15.46 -28.67
N GLN A 673 -16.94 15.62 -27.35
CA GLN A 673 -17.57 14.82 -26.30
C GLN A 673 -18.45 15.72 -25.43
N THR A 674 -19.52 15.17 -24.85
CA THR A 674 -20.33 15.84 -23.82
C THR A 674 -20.52 14.92 -22.61
N ASP A 675 -20.03 15.35 -21.45
CA ASP A 675 -20.22 14.68 -20.16
C ASP A 675 -21.34 15.38 -19.36
N ARG A 676 -22.03 14.64 -18.47
CA ARG A 676 -23.23 15.12 -17.78
C ARG A 676 -23.31 14.65 -16.33
N PHE A 677 -23.57 15.59 -15.42
CA PHE A 677 -23.54 15.41 -13.97
C PHE A 677 -24.79 16.02 -13.32
N VAL A 678 -25.05 15.70 -12.06
CA VAL A 678 -26.15 16.26 -11.26
C VAL A 678 -25.64 16.62 -9.87
N GLN A 679 -25.80 17.87 -9.45
CA GLN A 679 -25.56 18.32 -8.08
C GLN A 679 -26.68 17.78 -7.18
N GLN A 680 -26.36 17.19 -6.03
CA GLN A 680 -27.41 16.67 -5.13
C GLN A 680 -28.24 17.81 -4.51
N ALA A 681 -29.55 17.59 -4.36
CA ALA A 681 -30.50 18.62 -3.91
C ALA A 681 -30.58 18.78 -2.39
N GLU A 682 -30.40 17.68 -1.63
CA GLU A 682 -30.21 17.70 -0.18
C GLU A 682 -28.73 17.42 0.11
N ALA A 683 -27.95 18.44 0.45
CA ALA A 683 -26.59 18.23 0.92
C ALA A 683 -26.61 17.69 2.35
N ARG A 684 -25.99 16.51 2.56
CA ARG A 684 -25.78 15.91 3.87
C ARG A 684 -24.29 15.94 4.20
N VAL A 685 -23.92 16.44 5.37
CA VAL A 685 -22.50 16.61 5.76
C VAL A 685 -22.28 16.24 7.21
N ASP A 686 -21.32 15.36 7.48
CA ASP A 686 -20.84 15.06 8.82
C ASP A 686 -19.52 15.82 9.03
N VAL A 687 -19.39 16.55 10.13
CA VAL A 687 -18.20 17.37 10.45
C VAL A 687 -17.61 16.93 11.77
N LEU A 688 -16.37 16.45 11.74
CA LEU A 688 -15.59 16.13 12.94
C LEU A 688 -14.58 17.26 13.18
N PHE A 689 -14.77 18.00 14.27
CA PHE A 689 -13.73 18.86 14.82
C PHE A 689 -12.82 18.03 15.73
N VAL A 690 -11.51 18.16 15.54
CA VAL A 690 -10.49 17.63 16.44
C VAL A 690 -9.73 18.83 16.98
N VAL A 691 -9.89 19.10 18.27
CA VAL A 691 -9.44 20.32 18.92
C VAL A 691 -8.29 19.97 19.85
N ASP A 692 -7.19 20.68 19.69
CA ASP A 692 -6.00 20.56 20.50
C ASP A 692 -6.26 20.97 21.95
N ASN A 693 -5.81 20.12 22.87
CA ASN A 693 -6.01 20.26 24.30
C ASN A 693 -4.70 20.39 25.10
N SER A 694 -3.67 20.94 24.44
CA SER A 694 -2.39 21.40 25.00
C SER A 694 -2.54 22.58 25.97
N GLY A 695 -1.47 22.94 26.67
CA GLY A 695 -1.46 24.04 27.65
C GLY A 695 -1.65 25.45 27.05
N SER A 696 -1.40 25.65 25.76
CA SER A 696 -1.49 26.96 25.08
C SER A 696 -2.93 27.32 24.69
N MET A 697 -3.69 26.32 24.22
CA MET A 697 -4.89 26.43 23.39
C MET A 697 -6.14 27.10 24.01
N MET A 698 -6.04 27.74 25.18
CA MET A 698 -7.20 28.32 25.87
C MET A 698 -7.83 29.50 25.10
N GLU A 699 -7.01 30.37 24.50
CA GLU A 699 -7.52 31.54 23.77
C GLU A 699 -8.06 31.14 22.38
N GLU A 700 -7.43 30.16 21.74
CA GLU A 700 -7.83 29.53 20.49
C GLU A 700 -9.15 28.74 20.62
N GLN A 701 -9.32 27.92 21.67
CA GLN A 701 -10.58 27.20 21.96
C GLN A 701 -11.74 28.18 22.17
N GLN A 702 -11.54 29.24 22.96
CA GLN A 702 -12.55 30.28 23.17
C GLN A 702 -12.90 31.01 21.86
N SER A 703 -11.87 31.39 21.07
CA SER A 703 -12.04 32.08 19.80
C SER A 703 -12.80 31.25 18.76
N LEU A 704 -12.51 29.94 18.68
CA LEU A 704 -13.25 28.98 17.86
C LEU A 704 -14.73 28.92 18.30
N GLY A 705 -14.99 28.83 19.60
CA GLY A 705 -16.34 28.75 20.15
C GLY A 705 -17.19 30.00 19.88
N GLU A 706 -16.66 31.18 20.21
CA GLU A 706 -17.37 32.47 20.04
C GLU A 706 -17.71 32.76 18.57
N ASN A 707 -16.82 32.37 17.63
CA ASN A 707 -16.98 32.68 16.21
C ASN A 707 -17.73 31.59 15.42
N PHE A 708 -18.12 30.46 16.03
CA PHE A 708 -18.73 29.32 15.32
C PHE A 708 -20.06 29.64 14.60
N ALA A 709 -20.75 30.73 14.96
CA ALA A 709 -21.90 31.21 14.18
C ALA A 709 -21.54 31.52 12.70
N ALA A 710 -20.29 31.91 12.43
CA ALA A 710 -19.77 32.08 11.07
C ALA A 710 -19.64 30.73 10.34
N PHE A 711 -19.26 29.65 11.04
CA PHE A 711 -19.16 28.30 10.46
C PHE A 711 -20.54 27.74 10.05
N LEU A 712 -21.59 28.00 10.81
CA LEU A 712 -22.95 27.54 10.48
C LEU A 712 -23.65 28.38 9.39
N SER A 713 -23.06 29.51 8.96
CA SER A 713 -23.72 30.44 8.03
C SER A 713 -24.08 29.80 6.68
N ALA A 714 -23.12 29.17 5.99
CA ALA A 714 -23.37 28.51 4.71
C ALA A 714 -24.27 27.28 4.84
N ALA A 715 -24.10 26.48 5.92
CA ALA A 715 -24.97 25.34 6.21
C ALA A 715 -26.45 25.76 6.37
N THR A 716 -26.69 26.89 7.04
CA THR A 716 -28.03 27.44 7.25
C THR A 716 -28.60 27.99 5.95
N ALA A 717 -27.80 28.70 5.15
CA ALA A 717 -28.21 29.29 3.87
C ALA A 717 -28.54 28.23 2.80
N ALA A 718 -27.81 27.11 2.78
CA ALA A 718 -28.02 26.00 1.85
C ALA A 718 -28.91 24.85 2.42
N GLN A 719 -29.52 25.05 3.59
CA GLN A 719 -30.38 24.06 4.28
C GLN A 719 -29.75 22.67 4.44
N VAL A 720 -28.46 22.64 4.78
CA VAL A 720 -27.65 21.41 4.89
C VAL A 720 -28.08 20.59 6.09
N ASP A 721 -28.37 19.30 5.86
CA ASP A 721 -28.61 18.32 6.92
C ASP A 721 -27.24 17.89 7.51
N TYR A 722 -26.79 18.62 8.53
CA TYR A 722 -25.48 18.45 9.14
C TYR A 722 -25.48 17.61 10.43
N ARG A 723 -24.32 17.01 10.73
CA ARG A 723 -23.99 16.45 12.04
C ARG A 723 -22.60 16.91 12.43
N ILE A 724 -22.45 17.58 13.56
CA ILE A 724 -21.18 18.14 14.00
C ILE A 724 -20.80 17.55 15.36
N GLY A 725 -19.60 17.01 15.47
CA GLY A 725 -19.02 16.50 16.72
C GLY A 725 -17.65 17.13 16.97
N VAL A 726 -17.24 17.17 18.24
CA VAL A 726 -15.92 17.66 18.68
C VAL A 726 -15.22 16.54 19.44
N THR A 727 -13.90 16.36 19.28
CA THR A 727 -13.07 15.47 20.12
C THR A 727 -11.69 16.09 20.36
N THR A 728 -10.90 15.54 21.28
CA THR A 728 -9.52 15.98 21.57
C THR A 728 -8.51 15.39 20.60
N THR A 729 -7.38 16.07 20.42
CA THR A 729 -6.11 15.49 19.95
C THR A 729 -5.53 14.46 20.91
N GLY A 730 -5.64 14.68 22.22
CA GLY A 730 -5.10 13.80 23.25
C GLY A 730 -5.76 12.42 23.28
N LEU A 731 -4.93 11.37 23.46
CA LEU A 731 -5.38 9.98 23.51
C LEU A 731 -5.48 9.41 24.93
N ASP A 732 -4.62 9.83 25.85
CA ASP A 732 -4.58 9.25 27.20
C ASP A 732 -4.87 10.33 28.27
N PRO A 733 -5.56 9.99 29.38
CA PRO A 733 -5.88 10.97 30.41
C PRO A 733 -4.65 11.64 31.03
N SER A 734 -4.47 12.94 30.77
CA SER A 734 -3.43 13.79 31.36
C SER A 734 -4.06 14.94 32.14
N PRO A 735 -3.79 15.08 33.45
CA PRO A 735 -4.23 16.25 34.20
C PRO A 735 -3.29 17.46 34.04
N GLY A 736 -2.18 17.37 33.29
CA GLY A 736 -1.27 18.49 33.04
C GLY A 736 -0.59 19.09 34.28
N GLY A 737 -0.60 18.39 35.42
CA GLY A 737 -0.15 18.90 36.72
C GLY A 737 -1.25 19.55 37.58
N TRP A 738 -2.47 19.66 37.07
CA TRP A 738 -3.67 20.05 37.82
C TRP A 738 -4.25 18.86 38.62
N SER A 739 -5.32 19.08 39.39
CA SER A 739 -6.07 17.99 40.04
C SER A 739 -7.05 17.30 39.08
N GLU A 740 -7.64 18.08 38.18
CA GLU A 740 -8.54 17.70 37.10
C GLU A 740 -8.21 18.64 35.92
N CYS A 741 -8.42 18.20 34.67
CA CYS A 741 -8.09 19.04 33.51
C CYS A 741 -9.02 20.27 33.44
N PRO A 742 -8.49 21.51 33.40
CA PRO A 742 -9.32 22.70 33.19
C PRO A 742 -10.01 22.60 31.82
N GLY A 743 -11.35 22.64 31.79
CA GLY A 743 -12.18 22.42 30.60
C GLY A 743 -13.21 21.29 30.76
N GLY A 744 -12.90 20.28 31.59
CA GLY A 744 -13.84 19.19 31.91
C GLY A 744 -13.70 17.93 31.05
N ALA A 745 -12.76 17.90 30.10
CA ALA A 745 -12.26 16.65 29.53
C ALA A 745 -11.41 15.88 30.56
N LEU A 746 -11.14 14.61 30.30
CA LEU A 746 -10.14 13.84 31.04
C LEU A 746 -8.70 14.09 30.57
N GLY A 747 -8.52 15.01 29.62
CA GLY A 747 -7.24 15.32 28.98
C GLY A 747 -6.87 14.40 27.82
N GLY A 748 -7.61 13.33 27.58
CA GLY A 748 -7.46 12.49 26.40
C GLY A 748 -8.73 11.69 26.14
N GLU A 749 -9.63 12.23 25.30
CA GLU A 749 -10.91 11.57 25.01
C GLU A 749 -10.77 10.40 24.03
N ASN A 750 -9.59 10.21 23.44
CA ASN A 750 -9.21 8.99 22.71
C ASN A 750 -10.16 8.72 21.51
N GLY A 751 -10.58 9.80 20.84
CA GLY A 751 -11.55 9.85 19.75
C GLY A 751 -13.02 9.95 20.17
N ARG A 752 -13.38 9.87 21.46
CA ARG A 752 -14.77 10.02 21.90
C ARG A 752 -15.24 11.46 21.68
N LEU A 753 -16.48 11.65 21.22
CA LEU A 753 -17.05 12.99 21.11
C LEU A 753 -17.21 13.65 22.50
N PHE A 754 -16.85 14.90 22.63
CA PHE A 754 -16.92 15.67 23.86
C PHE A 754 -18.27 16.44 23.97
N PRO A 755 -18.85 16.60 25.18
CA PRO A 755 -18.40 16.07 26.46
C PRO A 755 -18.86 14.61 26.70
N VAL A 756 -17.96 13.79 27.23
CA VAL A 756 -18.21 12.34 27.43
C VAL A 756 -19.15 12.00 28.58
N ASP A 757 -19.43 12.96 29.47
CA ASP A 757 -20.44 12.82 30.52
C ASP A 757 -21.88 13.03 30.01
N GLY A 758 -22.06 13.54 28.79
CA GLY A 758 -23.36 13.87 28.20
C GLY A 758 -23.99 15.17 28.73
N SER A 759 -23.22 16.04 29.42
CA SER A 759 -23.69 17.33 29.94
C SER A 759 -24.16 18.32 28.85
N SER A 760 -23.73 18.12 27.60
CA SER A 760 -24.08 18.90 26.42
C SER A 760 -24.30 17.96 25.20
N PRO A 761 -25.18 18.28 24.23
CA PRO A 761 -25.38 17.46 23.05
C PRO A 761 -24.09 17.22 22.25
N ARG A 762 -23.63 15.97 22.21
CA ARG A 762 -22.35 15.53 21.62
C ARG A 762 -22.36 15.48 20.08
N ILE A 763 -23.54 15.34 19.48
CA ILE A 763 -23.77 15.42 18.03
C ILE A 763 -24.77 16.57 17.80
N ILE A 764 -24.32 17.62 17.14
CA ILE A 764 -25.07 18.84 16.87
C ILE A 764 -25.68 18.75 15.46
N THR A 765 -26.98 19.00 15.36
CA THR A 765 -27.78 18.93 14.11
C THR A 765 -28.56 20.23 13.89
N PRO A 766 -29.18 20.47 12.72
CA PRO A 766 -30.03 21.65 12.48
C PRO A 766 -31.17 21.84 13.50
N GLU A 767 -31.64 20.77 14.14
CA GLU A 767 -32.69 20.78 15.16
C GLU A 767 -32.16 21.09 16.57
N THR A 768 -30.84 21.16 16.77
CA THR A 768 -30.23 21.33 18.10
C THR A 768 -30.46 22.76 18.63
N PRO A 769 -31.21 22.95 19.73
CA PRO A 769 -31.52 24.28 20.23
C PRO A 769 -30.26 25.04 20.67
N GLY A 770 -30.00 26.18 20.04
CA GLY A 770 -28.82 26.99 20.35
C GLY A 770 -27.49 26.33 19.92
N ALA A 771 -27.48 25.59 18.81
CA ALA A 771 -26.33 24.87 18.25
C ALA A 771 -24.95 25.55 18.41
N SER A 772 -24.83 26.86 18.19
CA SER A 772 -23.55 27.57 18.36
C SER A 772 -23.08 27.66 19.82
N GLY A 773 -23.98 27.82 20.78
CA GLY A 773 -23.64 27.80 22.21
C GLY A 773 -23.32 26.39 22.71
N VAL A 774 -23.99 25.36 22.16
CA VAL A 774 -23.63 23.96 22.36
C VAL A 774 -22.21 23.69 21.85
N PHE A 775 -21.89 24.10 20.62
CA PHE A 775 -20.53 23.96 20.08
C PHE A 775 -19.49 24.74 20.89
N ALA A 776 -19.79 25.98 21.26
CA ALA A 776 -18.90 26.80 22.09
C ALA A 776 -18.65 26.19 23.49
N THR A 777 -19.56 25.35 23.98
CA THR A 777 -19.35 24.54 25.20
C THR A 777 -18.51 23.31 24.88
N ASN A 778 -18.81 22.60 23.79
CA ASN A 778 -18.12 21.37 23.38
C ASN A 778 -16.69 21.59 22.85
N THR A 779 -16.30 22.82 22.52
CA THR A 779 -14.92 23.13 22.08
C THR A 779 -13.97 23.48 23.22
N LEU A 780 -14.46 23.64 24.45
CA LEU A 780 -13.64 23.84 25.66
C LEU A 780 -13.09 22.50 26.16
N VAL A 781 -12.44 21.75 25.25
CA VAL A 781 -11.89 20.41 25.50
C VAL A 781 -10.69 20.40 26.45
N GLY A 782 -10.25 21.58 26.88
CA GLY A 782 -9.35 21.77 28.01
C GLY A 782 -7.88 21.91 27.65
N VAL A 783 -7.03 22.12 28.65
CA VAL A 783 -5.64 22.59 28.45
C VAL A 783 -4.64 21.88 29.38
N CYS A 784 -4.37 20.62 29.09
CA CYS A 784 -3.73 19.69 30.04
C CYS A 784 -2.99 18.50 29.39
N HIS A 785 -3.07 18.34 28.07
CA HIS A 785 -2.28 17.35 27.33
C HIS A 785 -0.93 17.95 26.86
N TRP A 786 -0.07 17.13 26.24
CA TRP A 786 1.33 17.48 25.92
C TRP A 786 1.92 16.63 24.76
N ASN A 787 1.09 15.90 24.03
CA ASN A 787 1.49 14.90 23.05
C ASN A 787 0.38 14.78 21.99
N GLU A 788 0.41 15.65 21.00
CA GLU A 788 -0.79 15.93 20.20
C GLU A 788 -0.95 14.95 19.04
N GLN A 789 -1.99 14.11 19.10
CA GLN A 789 -2.17 12.96 18.20
C GLN A 789 -3.52 13.05 17.46
N GLY A 790 -3.77 14.19 16.82
CA GLY A 790 -5.04 14.52 16.18
C GLY A 790 -5.43 13.58 15.02
N LEU A 791 -4.48 13.01 14.28
CA LEU A 791 -4.78 12.03 13.23
C LEU A 791 -5.18 10.65 13.81
N ASP A 792 -4.54 10.18 14.89
CA ASP A 792 -4.97 8.96 15.58
C ASP A 792 -6.28 9.16 16.35
N ALA A 793 -6.54 10.36 16.88
CA ALA A 793 -7.83 10.71 17.44
C ALA A 793 -8.93 10.76 16.36
N THR A 794 -8.65 11.35 15.19
CA THR A 794 -9.52 11.33 14.00
C THR A 794 -9.85 9.89 13.60
N TYR A 795 -8.83 9.04 13.46
CA TYR A 795 -8.97 7.64 13.12
C TYR A 795 -9.87 6.91 14.12
N ARG A 796 -9.62 7.05 15.43
CA ARG A 796 -10.39 6.39 16.49
C ARG A 796 -11.82 6.89 16.58
N ALA A 797 -12.05 8.19 16.41
CA ALA A 797 -13.37 8.79 16.40
C ALA A 797 -14.26 8.24 15.27
N LEU A 798 -13.61 7.81 14.17
CA LEU A 798 -14.21 7.27 12.96
C LEU A 798 -14.02 5.75 12.81
N SER A 799 -13.50 5.04 13.83
CA SER A 799 -13.34 3.58 13.83
C SER A 799 -14.23 2.91 14.88
N ASP A 800 -14.39 1.59 14.80
CA ASP A 800 -14.80 0.81 15.96
C ASP A 800 -13.73 0.90 17.08
N PRO A 801 -14.11 0.84 18.36
CA PRO A 801 -15.48 0.64 18.84
C PRO A 801 -16.32 1.92 18.88
N LEU A 802 -15.79 3.10 18.56
CA LEU A 802 -16.50 4.36 18.80
C LEU A 802 -17.61 4.64 17.77
N LEU A 803 -17.28 4.64 16.48
CA LEU A 803 -18.14 5.16 15.41
C LEU A 803 -19.56 4.58 15.38
N TYR A 804 -19.69 3.32 15.82
CA TYR A 804 -20.89 2.52 15.63
C TYR A 804 -21.60 2.10 16.92
N ASN A 805 -21.10 2.51 18.11
CA ASN A 805 -21.66 2.15 19.40
C ASN A 805 -21.97 3.39 20.26
N LEU A 806 -23.04 3.33 21.05
CA LEU A 806 -23.47 4.43 21.93
C LEU A 806 -22.58 4.59 23.17
N ASP A 807 -21.89 3.52 23.57
CA ASP A 807 -20.95 3.47 24.68
C ASP A 807 -19.54 3.12 24.16
N ASP A 808 -18.49 3.71 24.74
CA ASP A 808 -17.10 3.28 24.53
C ASP A 808 -16.76 2.16 25.53
N PRO A 809 -16.60 0.91 25.10
CA PRO A 809 -16.33 -0.22 25.98
C PRO A 809 -14.92 -0.21 26.58
N ARG A 810 -14.10 0.81 26.31
CA ARG A 810 -12.84 1.08 27.01
C ARG A 810 -13.06 1.76 28.36
N THR A 811 -14.25 2.33 28.62
CA THR A 811 -14.56 3.11 29.84
C THR A 811 -15.81 2.58 30.55
N PRO A 812 -16.07 2.97 31.82
CA PRO A 812 -17.28 2.63 32.55
C PRO A 812 -18.44 3.65 32.35
N GLN A 813 -18.22 4.70 31.55
CA GLN A 813 -19.20 5.76 31.31
C GLN A 813 -20.26 5.28 30.31
N SER A 814 -21.54 5.58 30.58
CA SER A 814 -22.64 5.29 29.65
C SER A 814 -22.87 6.47 28.70
N GLY A 815 -23.06 6.19 27.41
CA GLY A 815 -23.38 7.20 26.41
C GLY A 815 -22.18 7.99 25.87
N ASP A 816 -20.95 7.49 26.02
CA ASP A 816 -19.70 8.14 25.60
C ASP A 816 -19.11 7.64 24.25
N GLY A 817 -19.77 6.69 23.58
CA GLY A 817 -19.41 6.24 22.21
C GLY A 817 -19.90 7.21 21.12
N ASN A 818 -19.46 7.04 19.87
CA ASN A 818 -19.77 7.96 18.76
C ASN A 818 -20.93 7.48 17.86
N GLY A 819 -21.64 6.42 18.28
CA GLY A 819 -22.71 5.76 17.54
C GLY A 819 -23.80 6.72 17.06
N GLY A 820 -23.98 6.77 15.75
CA GLY A 820 -24.97 7.66 15.12
C GLY A 820 -24.41 9.01 14.69
N PHE A 821 -23.11 9.26 14.79
CA PHE A 821 -22.45 10.40 14.17
C PHE A 821 -22.45 10.27 12.63
N LEU A 822 -21.52 9.48 12.07
CA LEU A 822 -21.29 9.39 10.63
C LEU A 822 -22.46 8.75 9.86
N ARG A 823 -22.75 9.32 8.68
CA ARG A 823 -23.64 8.78 7.64
C ARG A 823 -22.83 8.37 6.42
N GLU A 824 -23.45 7.65 5.48
CA GLU A 824 -22.74 7.06 4.33
C GLU A 824 -23.01 7.80 3.02
N ASP A 825 -24.23 8.32 2.89
CA ASP A 825 -24.68 9.20 1.82
C ASP A 825 -24.16 10.63 1.98
N ALA A 826 -23.88 11.06 3.22
CA ALA A 826 -23.27 12.34 3.52
C ALA A 826 -21.80 12.44 3.06
N LYS A 827 -21.35 13.67 2.78
CA LYS A 827 -19.93 14.05 2.75
C LYS A 827 -19.37 14.05 4.18
N LEU A 828 -18.09 13.73 4.35
CA LEU A 828 -17.36 13.90 5.61
C LEU A 828 -16.38 15.07 5.48
N ALA A 829 -16.42 15.98 6.46
CA ALA A 829 -15.43 17.00 6.69
C ALA A 829 -14.73 16.75 8.02
N ILE A 830 -13.40 16.74 8.01
CA ILE A 830 -12.57 16.76 9.21
C ILE A 830 -11.97 18.16 9.31
N ILE A 831 -11.95 18.74 10.50
CA ILE A 831 -11.35 20.04 10.80
C ILE A 831 -10.48 19.86 12.04
N VAL A 832 -9.16 19.86 11.87
CA VAL A 832 -8.23 19.88 13.01
C VAL A 832 -7.89 21.33 13.35
N LEU A 833 -7.85 21.64 14.64
CA LEU A 833 -7.34 22.89 15.20
C LEU A 833 -6.21 22.53 16.19
N SER A 834 -4.97 22.96 15.93
CA SER A 834 -3.79 22.64 16.77
C SER A 834 -2.68 23.68 16.63
N ASP A 835 -2.03 24.06 17.74
CA ASP A 835 -0.86 24.96 17.74
C ASP A 835 0.48 24.20 17.64
N GLU A 836 0.41 22.86 17.63
CA GLU A 836 1.53 21.92 17.67
C GLU A 836 1.62 21.05 16.37
N GLU A 837 2.42 19.98 16.40
CA GLU A 837 2.60 19.01 15.31
C GLU A 837 1.94 17.67 15.64
N ASP A 838 1.52 16.92 14.62
CA ASP A 838 0.86 15.63 14.82
C ASP A 838 1.85 14.51 15.13
N PHE A 839 1.87 14.05 16.38
CA PHE A 839 2.64 12.88 16.85
C PHE A 839 1.87 11.56 16.70
N SER A 840 0.87 11.49 15.80
CA SER A 840 0.10 10.26 15.56
C SER A 840 0.92 9.16 14.88
N SER A 841 0.63 7.91 15.23
CA SER A 841 1.51 6.76 14.99
C SER A 841 1.66 6.31 13.53
N GLN A 842 0.73 6.66 12.63
CA GLN A 842 0.72 6.22 11.24
C GLN A 842 1.24 7.32 10.29
N PRO A 843 1.67 7.00 9.05
CA PRO A 843 1.98 8.01 8.04
C PRO A 843 0.71 8.66 7.46
N VAL A 844 0.82 9.89 6.93
CA VAL A 844 -0.31 10.64 6.33
C VAL A 844 -1.12 9.82 5.31
N ALA A 845 -0.44 9.02 4.48
CA ALA A 845 -1.08 8.16 3.47
C ALA A 845 -1.99 7.06 4.05
N PHE A 846 -1.81 6.64 5.31
CA PHE A 846 -2.72 5.73 6.00
C PHE A 846 -4.06 6.42 6.24
N TYR A 847 -4.06 7.62 6.83
CA TYR A 847 -5.28 8.38 7.13
C TYR A 847 -5.98 8.82 5.84
N GLU A 848 -5.23 9.22 4.80
CA GLU A 848 -5.76 9.47 3.45
C GLU A 848 -6.55 8.28 2.91
N THR A 849 -5.94 7.10 2.89
CA THR A 849 -6.56 5.85 2.41
C THR A 849 -7.76 5.47 3.27
N TYR A 850 -7.65 5.60 4.59
CA TYR A 850 -8.71 5.26 5.54
C TYR A 850 -9.96 6.14 5.38
N LEU A 851 -9.77 7.46 5.34
CA LEU A 851 -10.87 8.42 5.22
C LEU A 851 -11.58 8.30 3.86
N LEU A 852 -10.84 8.03 2.78
CA LEU A 852 -11.42 7.69 1.47
C LEU A 852 -12.23 6.38 1.52
N ALA A 853 -11.72 5.34 2.19
CA ALA A 853 -12.43 4.06 2.32
C ALA A 853 -13.78 4.19 3.05
N LEU A 854 -13.88 5.06 4.06
CA LEU A 854 -15.14 5.36 4.77
C LEU A 854 -16.26 5.89 3.85
N LYS A 855 -15.91 6.47 2.69
CA LYS A 855 -16.86 7.00 1.70
C LYS A 855 -16.79 6.29 0.34
N GLY A 856 -16.28 5.06 0.32
CA GLY A 856 -16.25 4.22 -0.89
C GLY A 856 -15.20 4.62 -1.93
N ASN A 857 -14.11 5.25 -1.49
CA ASN A 857 -13.02 5.80 -2.31
C ASN A 857 -13.44 6.95 -3.25
N ASP A 858 -14.49 7.69 -2.87
CA ASP A 858 -14.98 8.87 -3.59
C ASP A 858 -14.33 10.16 -3.02
N PRO A 859 -13.36 10.78 -3.72
CA PRO A 859 -12.66 11.98 -3.23
C PRO A 859 -13.52 13.25 -3.27
N SER A 860 -14.76 13.20 -3.78
CA SER A 860 -15.72 14.31 -3.63
C SER A 860 -16.45 14.28 -2.28
N LYS A 861 -16.47 13.12 -1.60
CA LYS A 861 -17.19 12.90 -0.33
C LYS A 861 -16.32 13.04 0.91
N VAL A 862 -15.03 13.34 0.77
CA VAL A 862 -14.10 13.53 1.88
C VAL A 862 -13.44 14.90 1.74
N SER A 863 -13.35 15.63 2.84
CA SER A 863 -12.55 16.84 2.95
C SER A 863 -11.81 16.86 4.29
N PHE A 864 -10.50 17.13 4.28
CA PHE A 864 -9.72 17.28 5.50
C PHE A 864 -9.17 18.70 5.56
N ASN A 865 -9.35 19.38 6.70
CA ASN A 865 -9.01 20.79 6.85
C ASN A 865 -8.18 20.98 8.13
N ALA A 866 -7.31 21.98 8.11
CA ALA A 866 -6.40 22.28 9.21
C ALA A 866 -6.38 23.79 9.51
N VAL A 867 -6.54 24.14 10.78
CA VAL A 867 -6.20 25.46 11.32
C VAL A 867 -5.01 25.25 12.25
N VAL A 868 -3.81 25.57 11.77
CA VAL A 868 -2.56 25.15 12.42
C VAL A 868 -1.48 26.22 12.36
N GLY A 869 -0.35 26.01 13.03
CA GLY A 869 0.84 26.83 12.84
C GLY A 869 1.24 26.90 11.35
N PRO A 870 1.63 28.07 10.82
CA PRO A 870 2.09 28.19 9.43
C PRO A 870 3.51 27.63 9.25
N GLU A 871 3.87 27.29 8.01
CA GLU A 871 5.24 26.88 7.62
C GLU A 871 6.31 27.94 7.96
N ASP A 872 5.93 29.22 8.07
CA ASP A 872 6.77 30.29 8.62
C ASP A 872 6.25 30.75 9.99
N LEU A 873 6.72 30.05 11.04
CA LEU A 873 6.39 30.33 12.44
C LEU A 873 6.81 31.73 12.91
N THR A 874 7.68 32.46 12.18
CA THR A 874 7.99 33.86 12.52
C THR A 874 6.78 34.79 12.37
N THR A 875 5.75 34.34 11.64
CA THR A 875 4.46 35.03 11.48
C THR A 875 3.41 34.65 12.54
N CYS A 876 3.68 33.68 13.41
CA CYS A 876 2.69 33.09 14.32
C CYS A 876 3.32 32.75 15.69
N THR A 877 3.44 33.75 16.57
CA THR A 877 4.20 33.65 17.82
C THR A 877 3.50 32.91 18.97
N THR A 878 2.25 32.47 18.81
CA THR A 878 1.54 31.65 19.81
C THR A 878 1.60 30.15 19.53
N SER A 879 2.09 29.73 18.35
CA SER A 879 2.19 28.32 17.95
C SER A 879 3.60 27.77 18.15
N SER A 880 3.70 26.51 18.58
CA SER A 880 4.98 25.82 18.80
C SER A 880 5.57 25.26 17.51
N SER A 881 4.72 24.81 16.57
CA SER A 881 5.13 24.11 15.35
C SER A 881 4.04 24.11 14.26
N SER A 882 4.42 23.77 13.03
CA SER A 882 3.64 24.09 11.83
C SER A 882 2.55 23.08 11.43
N GLY A 883 2.14 22.15 12.31
CA GLY A 883 1.11 21.14 12.02
C GLY A 883 1.25 20.43 10.65
N SER A 884 2.48 20.17 10.20
CA SER A 884 2.81 19.91 8.79
C SER A 884 2.14 18.66 8.24
N ARG A 885 1.91 17.65 9.07
CA ARG A 885 1.17 16.43 8.70
C ARG A 885 -0.32 16.70 8.47
N TYR A 886 -0.93 17.58 9.25
CA TYR A 886 -2.29 18.06 9.02
C TYR A 886 -2.37 18.86 7.71
N MET A 887 -1.36 19.69 7.41
CA MET A 887 -1.28 20.43 6.14
C MET A 887 -1.16 19.48 4.93
N GLU A 888 -0.33 18.44 5.01
CA GLU A 888 -0.18 17.45 3.94
C GLU A 888 -1.51 16.72 3.67
N LEU A 889 -2.19 16.24 4.72
CA LEU A 889 -3.46 15.54 4.58
C LEU A 889 -4.57 16.45 4.03
N ALA A 890 -4.60 17.72 4.42
CA ALA A 890 -5.54 18.71 3.89
C ALA A 890 -5.33 18.99 2.40
N ARG A 891 -4.06 19.11 1.97
CA ARG A 891 -3.65 19.27 0.57
C ARG A 891 -4.01 18.05 -0.29
N LYS A 892 -3.99 16.84 0.30
CA LYS A 892 -4.38 15.57 -0.34
C LYS A 892 -5.90 15.42 -0.47
N LEU A 893 -6.65 15.76 0.57
CA LEU A 893 -8.10 15.59 0.65
C LEU A 893 -8.86 16.90 0.42
N ASN A 894 -8.46 17.67 -0.61
CA ASN A 894 -9.21 18.80 -1.19
C ASN A 894 -9.72 19.89 -0.21
N GLY A 895 -9.13 20.03 0.97
CA GLY A 895 -9.61 20.94 2.01
C GLY A 895 -8.77 22.21 2.18
N VAL A 896 -9.09 22.96 3.24
CA VAL A 896 -8.49 24.26 3.55
C VAL A 896 -7.41 24.09 4.61
N VAL A 897 -6.28 24.78 4.41
CA VAL A 897 -5.30 25.08 5.45
C VAL A 897 -5.38 26.56 5.76
N ASP A 898 -5.43 26.93 7.04
CA ASP A 898 -5.39 28.32 7.51
C ASP A 898 -4.53 28.45 8.77
N SER A 899 -4.09 29.67 9.10
CA SER A 899 -3.22 29.92 10.27
C SER A 899 -4.03 29.97 11.57
N ILE A 900 -3.55 29.28 12.61
CA ILE A 900 -4.13 29.35 13.95
C ILE A 900 -3.98 30.73 14.60
N CYS A 901 -2.88 31.45 14.31
CA CYS A 901 -2.70 32.86 14.70
C CYS A 901 -3.57 33.83 13.87
N THR A 902 -4.77 33.44 13.46
CA THR A 902 -5.68 34.28 12.67
C THR A 902 -6.25 35.42 13.53
N PRO A 903 -6.07 36.70 13.15
CA PRO A 903 -6.72 37.81 13.84
C PRO A 903 -8.21 37.95 13.49
N ASN A 904 -8.76 37.03 12.68
CA ASN A 904 -10.17 37.03 12.27
C ASN A 904 -10.69 35.59 12.12
N TRP A 905 -11.02 34.99 13.26
CA TRP A 905 -11.57 33.64 13.37
C TRP A 905 -12.87 33.44 12.58
N ALA A 906 -13.76 34.44 12.51
CA ALA A 906 -14.97 34.36 11.70
C ALA A 906 -14.65 34.13 10.21
N ALA A 907 -13.72 34.89 9.63
CA ALA A 907 -13.32 34.72 8.23
C ALA A 907 -12.59 33.38 7.97
N SER A 908 -11.86 32.86 8.95
CA SER A 908 -11.27 31.50 8.88
C SER A 908 -12.35 30.43 8.90
N LEU A 909 -13.34 30.55 9.78
CA LEU A 909 -14.49 29.65 9.87
C LEU A 909 -15.40 29.72 8.64
N GLU A 910 -15.50 30.85 7.96
CA GLU A 910 -16.18 30.96 6.65
C GLU A 910 -15.47 30.16 5.55
N LYS A 911 -14.12 30.13 5.52
CA LYS A 911 -13.37 29.25 4.59
C LYS A 911 -13.65 27.77 4.87
N LEU A 912 -13.64 27.37 6.14
CA LEU A 912 -13.94 26.01 6.56
C LEU A 912 -15.39 25.61 6.27
N SER A 913 -16.33 26.54 6.48
CA SER A 913 -17.76 26.36 6.22
C SER A 913 -18.02 26.01 4.76
N GLU A 914 -17.47 26.78 3.82
CA GLU A 914 -17.62 26.49 2.40
C GLU A 914 -16.80 25.27 1.93
N SER A 915 -15.72 24.91 2.63
CA SER A 915 -15.01 23.65 2.39
C SER A 915 -15.86 22.43 2.78
N ALA A 916 -16.49 22.46 3.95
CA ALA A 916 -17.35 21.38 4.45
C ALA A 916 -18.69 21.32 3.70
N PHE A 917 -19.42 22.44 3.66
CA PHE A 917 -20.83 22.54 3.26
C PHE A 917 -21.06 23.06 1.84
N GLY A 918 -20.03 23.56 1.15
CA GLY A 918 -20.16 24.07 -0.22
C GLY A 918 -20.53 22.98 -1.25
N PRO A 919 -21.17 23.35 -2.38
CA PRO A 919 -21.54 22.41 -3.43
C PRO A 919 -20.30 21.73 -4.05
N ASN A 920 -20.47 20.58 -4.72
CA ASN A 920 -19.36 19.99 -5.47
C ASN A 920 -18.96 20.94 -6.60
N ARG A 921 -17.65 21.23 -6.67
CA ARG A 921 -17.04 22.15 -7.63
C ARG A 921 -16.32 21.44 -8.77
N ALA A 922 -15.79 20.25 -8.53
CA ALA A 922 -15.04 19.47 -9.51
C ALA A 922 -15.94 18.41 -10.19
N PHE A 923 -15.90 18.38 -11.51
CA PHE A 923 -16.69 17.49 -12.37
C PHE A 923 -15.73 16.78 -13.35
N PRO A 924 -15.38 15.49 -13.11
CA PRO A 924 -14.35 14.77 -13.86
C PRO A 924 -14.85 14.32 -15.24
N LEU A 925 -14.06 14.58 -16.27
CA LEU A 925 -14.38 14.33 -17.68
C LEU A 925 -13.98 12.90 -18.09
N SER A 926 -14.72 12.32 -19.03
CA SER A 926 -14.52 10.93 -19.50
C SER A 926 -13.37 10.77 -20.51
N GLU A 927 -13.01 11.84 -21.20
CA GLU A 927 -11.95 11.92 -22.22
C GLU A 927 -11.08 13.17 -21.98
N LEU A 928 -9.94 13.28 -22.66
CA LEU A 928 -9.07 14.47 -22.61
C LEU A 928 -9.47 15.51 -23.67
N PRO A 929 -9.71 16.79 -23.28
CA PRO A 929 -9.94 17.88 -24.23
C PRO A 929 -8.73 18.18 -25.14
N GLU A 930 -8.98 18.54 -26.41
CA GLU A 930 -7.94 19.04 -27.33
C GLU A 930 -7.44 20.43 -26.93
N ASP A 931 -8.41 21.34 -26.77
CA ASP A 931 -8.21 22.73 -26.42
C ASP A 931 -9.08 23.01 -25.18
N PRO A 932 -8.48 23.13 -23.99
CA PRO A 932 -9.19 23.54 -22.79
C PRO A 932 -9.90 24.90 -22.90
N GLY A 933 -9.46 25.78 -23.81
CA GLY A 933 -10.12 27.06 -24.11
C GLY A 933 -11.41 26.92 -24.93
N ALA A 934 -11.67 25.74 -25.51
CA ALA A 934 -12.87 25.40 -26.25
C ALA A 934 -13.84 24.49 -25.47
N ILE A 935 -13.57 24.23 -24.18
CA ILE A 935 -14.54 23.58 -23.28
C ILE A 935 -15.74 24.52 -23.09
N ALA A 936 -16.94 24.01 -23.37
CA ALA A 936 -18.21 24.71 -23.24
C ALA A 936 -19.05 24.07 -22.13
N VAL A 937 -19.10 24.73 -20.97
CA VAL A 937 -19.91 24.31 -19.82
C VAL A 937 -21.33 24.86 -19.90
N ARG A 938 -22.31 24.05 -19.49
CA ARG A 938 -23.70 24.44 -19.26
C ARG A 938 -24.15 24.02 -17.87
N VAL A 939 -25.01 24.82 -17.26
CA VAL A 939 -25.73 24.49 -16.02
C VAL A 939 -27.22 24.68 -16.29
N ASP A 940 -28.02 23.63 -16.03
CA ASP A 940 -29.45 23.55 -16.35
C ASP A 940 -29.76 23.92 -17.83
N GLY A 941 -28.87 23.52 -18.73
CA GLY A 941 -28.91 23.79 -20.17
C GLY A 941 -28.43 25.19 -20.59
N LEU A 942 -28.28 26.14 -19.66
CA LEU A 942 -27.78 27.50 -19.93
C LEU A 942 -26.24 27.50 -19.99
N PRO A 943 -25.62 28.16 -20.98
CA PRO A 943 -24.15 28.22 -21.09
C PRO A 943 -23.55 29.07 -19.97
N VAL A 944 -22.44 28.58 -19.39
CA VAL A 944 -21.68 29.26 -18.34
C VAL A 944 -20.26 29.53 -18.87
N THR A 945 -19.95 30.79 -19.12
CA THR A 945 -18.74 31.23 -19.83
C THR A 945 -17.64 31.78 -18.93
N ASP A 946 -17.90 31.90 -17.63
CA ASP A 946 -16.97 32.35 -16.60
C ASP A 946 -17.26 31.63 -15.28
N GLY A 947 -16.37 31.74 -14.30
CA GLY A 947 -16.59 31.13 -12.99
C GLY A 947 -16.21 29.65 -12.89
N TRP A 948 -15.41 29.14 -13.82
CA TRP A 948 -14.83 27.81 -13.78
C TRP A 948 -13.49 27.77 -14.51
N SER A 949 -12.72 26.71 -14.27
CA SER A 949 -11.44 26.40 -14.89
C SER A 949 -11.35 24.91 -15.20
N TYR A 950 -10.38 24.49 -16.01
CA TYR A 950 -10.09 23.07 -16.26
C TYR A 950 -8.80 22.66 -15.53
N ASP A 951 -8.91 21.66 -14.64
CA ASP A 951 -7.74 21.01 -14.05
C ASP A 951 -7.31 19.82 -14.91
N ALA A 952 -6.13 19.97 -15.52
CA ALA A 952 -5.49 18.93 -16.31
C ALA A 952 -4.90 17.76 -15.48
N ARG A 953 -4.80 17.87 -14.15
CA ARG A 953 -4.32 16.77 -13.28
C ARG A 953 -5.44 15.79 -12.92
N GLY A 954 -6.60 16.29 -12.51
CA GLY A 954 -7.80 15.50 -12.24
C GLY A 954 -8.67 15.23 -13.47
N ASN A 955 -8.30 15.78 -14.65
CA ASN A 955 -9.13 15.84 -15.86
C ASN A 955 -10.55 16.34 -15.57
N ALA A 956 -10.69 17.49 -14.92
CA ALA A 956 -11.97 17.95 -14.39
C ALA A 956 -12.25 19.42 -14.70
N VAL A 957 -13.54 19.75 -14.92
CA VAL A 957 -14.00 21.14 -14.81
C VAL A 957 -14.18 21.47 -13.32
N VAL A 958 -13.52 22.54 -12.86
CA VAL A 958 -13.54 23.00 -11.48
C VAL A 958 -14.13 24.40 -11.43
N PHE A 959 -15.32 24.53 -10.84
CA PHE A 959 -15.99 25.82 -10.65
C PHE A 959 -15.33 26.65 -9.54
N ASP A 960 -15.33 27.98 -9.73
CA ASP A 960 -14.94 28.93 -8.71
C ASP A 960 -15.89 28.88 -7.51
N ARG A 961 -15.36 29.21 -6.32
CA ARG A 961 -16.05 29.15 -5.03
C ARG A 961 -17.46 29.78 -5.05
N LEU A 962 -17.60 30.97 -5.63
CA LEU A 962 -18.86 31.73 -5.72
C LEU A 962 -19.70 31.43 -6.99
N ARG A 963 -19.30 30.43 -7.78
CA ARG A 963 -19.90 30.10 -9.10
C ARG A 963 -20.30 28.64 -9.23
N ALA A 964 -20.11 27.84 -8.17
CA ALA A 964 -20.48 26.44 -8.10
C ALA A 964 -21.97 26.20 -8.45
N PRO A 965 -22.32 25.15 -9.22
CA PRO A 965 -23.71 24.81 -9.55
C PRO A 965 -24.54 24.55 -8.30
N ALA A 966 -25.76 25.08 -8.27
CA ALA A 966 -26.64 24.98 -7.12
C ALA A 966 -27.11 23.54 -6.85
N PRO A 967 -27.47 23.19 -5.60
CA PRO A 967 -28.12 21.91 -5.28
C PRO A 967 -29.30 21.60 -6.22
N GLY A 968 -29.28 20.41 -6.82
CA GLY A 968 -30.27 19.97 -7.82
C GLY A 968 -29.94 20.29 -9.29
N SER A 969 -28.98 21.20 -9.57
CA SER A 969 -28.64 21.57 -10.94
C SER A 969 -27.98 20.43 -11.74
N VAL A 970 -28.30 20.36 -13.04
CA VAL A 970 -27.62 19.52 -14.02
C VAL A 970 -26.43 20.28 -14.59
N VAL A 971 -25.25 19.65 -14.65
CA VAL A 971 -24.06 20.20 -15.30
C VAL A 971 -23.78 19.40 -16.57
N GLU A 972 -23.55 20.07 -17.69
CA GLU A 972 -23.16 19.47 -18.97
C GLU A 972 -21.86 20.13 -19.45
N VAL A 973 -20.86 19.34 -19.81
CA VAL A 973 -19.55 19.83 -20.26
C VAL A 973 -19.26 19.26 -21.65
N THR A 974 -19.31 20.11 -22.68
CA THR A 974 -18.94 19.76 -24.05
C THR A 974 -17.51 20.22 -24.36
N TYR A 975 -16.72 19.43 -25.07
CA TYR A 975 -15.33 19.77 -25.40
C TYR A 975 -14.84 19.08 -26.68
N PRO A 976 -13.92 19.70 -27.45
CA PRO A 976 -13.28 19.05 -28.60
C PRO A 976 -12.33 17.94 -28.14
N LEU A 977 -12.21 16.89 -28.96
CA LEU A 977 -11.41 15.70 -28.66
C LEU A 977 -10.12 15.66 -29.48
N GLY A 978 -8.99 15.66 -28.78
CA GLY A 978 -7.65 15.82 -29.37
C GLY A 978 -7.34 14.89 -30.53
N CYS A 979 -6.55 15.35 -31.51
CA CYS A 979 -5.83 14.46 -32.40
C CYS A 979 -4.90 13.54 -31.59
N PRO A 980 -5.15 12.21 -31.53
CA PRO A 980 -4.37 11.31 -30.68
C PRO A 980 -2.98 10.92 -31.25
#